data_AF-A0A964M9F0-F1
#
_entry.id   AF-A0A964M9F0-F1
#
_cell.length_a   1.000
_cell.length_b   1.000
_cell.length_c   1.000
_cell.angle_alpha   90.00
_cell.angle_beta   90.00
_cell.angle_gamma   90.00
#
_symmetry.space_group_name_H-M   'P 1'
#
loop_
_entity.id
_entity.type
_entity.pdbx_description
1 polymer ?
#
loop_
_entity_poly.entity_id
_entity_poly.type
_entity_poly.pdbx_seq_one_letter_code
_entity_poly.pdbx_strand_id
1 'polypeptide(L)'
;MGKFELPFSIPLKLEEFRAPENPLLKVRKELEELGIKAIFKRLERLEKEKRGEEKGGKESRDENTPQGRGGENGIGIEVEIVTSPRRGWRILEEIPPKEVVGFDIETTDLENGELVGFSLAFEEGKAFYFPVAHSYPEVGEQFPLEEGIKFISHLFQNFPIVGHNLKFDFKTLHRKYGIEIPVPAGDTMVLGWLLEPEGSHSLETLSQRYLNYTPTKFTQLVKKGESFARVKIEQGAQYGGEDAYITWKLYHTLFPKLWKGVLWDWEKVELPLVKLLTQMELTGIQVDLEYLQKLEKRVKKEISQIQENIFQLVGKEFNLNSTKQLQQILFGDLGLKPIKKTKTGYSTNEEVLKKLEKAHPIIPLLLKYRRFTKLLNTYIHPLLKFGEENGGKVYTTFIQTGTATGRLSSKNPNLQNIPVEEEVNIRNAFISNWNLVSLDYSQIELRLLAHYSQDPYLMEAFKRDKDIHLETARKLFPENPRKFRSIAKSINFGLIYGMGAKKLSETIGVSPKEAKKFIEEYFRHFSRVKEFIGKVHEEVRQRGYIETLLHRRRFFDFNRATGALLAAYLREAVNSIFQGGTADVIKKAMVDISHYPISGRLLLQIHDELLFELPRLREAVILKMEMEKTIPLRIPLKVEIKRGKRWGSLRKLHRLSPWELGWAFRHYRNGRRWRFGRGSGIARDIFQLHRKNRHRLATGTSPIGENGKPVRLVKFLRLDGNWDIVELLTDEVETLKELGYNPKFPTPIEEKRYWKKRGREKGLKL
;
A
#
# COMPACT_ATOMS: atom_id res chain seq x y z
N MET A 1 27.13 35.93 21.11
CA MET A 1 26.98 36.20 19.66
C MET A 1 28.07 35.43 18.94
N GLY A 2 27.72 34.35 18.25
CA GLY A 2 28.62 33.62 17.36
C GLY A 2 27.87 33.38 16.05
N LYS A 3 28.31 34.02 14.96
CA LYS A 3 27.76 33.83 13.62
C LYS A 3 28.33 32.52 13.07
N PHE A 4 27.46 31.58 12.72
CA PHE A 4 27.83 30.42 11.91
C PHE A 4 27.55 30.70 10.45
N GLU A 5 28.58 30.51 9.63
CA GLU A 5 28.61 30.58 8.18
C GLU A 5 27.82 29.41 7.55
N LEU A 6 27.18 29.67 6.41
CA LEU A 6 26.56 28.65 5.57
C LEU A 6 27.67 27.88 4.83
N PRO A 7 27.72 26.53 4.91
CA PRO A 7 28.65 25.77 4.09
C PRO A 7 28.08 25.72 2.67
N PHE A 8 28.89 26.13 1.70
CA PHE A 8 28.64 26.23 0.25
C PHE A 8 27.98 27.52 -0.24
N SER A 9 28.80 28.59 -0.26
CA SER A 9 28.67 29.73 -1.14
C SER A 9 28.96 29.33 -2.59
N ILE A 10 27.92 29.12 -3.40
CA ILE A 10 28.05 29.36 -4.85
C ILE A 10 28.21 30.88 -4.97
N PRO A 11 29.29 31.41 -5.56
CA PRO A 11 29.39 32.83 -5.83
C PRO A 11 28.41 33.13 -6.98
N LEU A 12 27.13 33.31 -6.64
CA LEU A 12 26.19 33.98 -7.50
C LEU A 12 26.71 35.41 -7.61
N LYS A 13 27.44 35.71 -8.70
CA LYS A 13 27.64 37.09 -9.13
C LYS A 13 26.26 37.62 -9.49
N LEU A 14 25.58 38.22 -8.52
CA LEU A 14 24.26 38.83 -8.70
C LEU A 14 24.27 39.88 -9.83
N GLU A 15 25.46 40.39 -10.19
CA GLU A 15 25.66 41.23 -11.39
C GLU A 15 25.31 40.51 -12.70
N GLU A 16 25.49 39.19 -12.81
CA GLU A 16 25.15 38.37 -14.00
C GLU A 16 23.64 38.10 -14.13
N PHE A 17 22.86 38.34 -13.07
CA PHE A 17 21.40 38.18 -13.03
C PHE A 17 20.63 39.51 -13.10
N ARG A 18 21.25 40.56 -13.65
CA ARG A 18 20.51 41.78 -14.02
C ARG A 18 19.86 41.58 -15.38
N ALA A 19 18.53 41.48 -15.42
CA ALA A 19 17.80 41.67 -16.67
C ALA A 19 18.11 43.09 -17.17
N PRO A 20 18.77 43.25 -18.34
CA PRO A 20 19.20 44.58 -18.80
C PRO A 20 18.01 45.48 -19.20
N GLU A 21 16.84 44.88 -19.44
CA GLU A 21 15.58 45.58 -19.65
C GLU A 21 14.46 44.89 -18.87
N ASN A 22 13.48 45.68 -18.42
CA ASN A 22 12.33 45.16 -17.72
C ASN A 22 11.48 44.28 -18.68
N PRO A 23 11.29 42.98 -18.40
CA PRO A 23 10.57 42.08 -19.30
C PRO A 23 9.10 42.50 -19.53
N LEU A 24 8.52 43.33 -18.65
CA LEU A 24 7.17 43.87 -18.82
C LEU A 24 7.07 44.92 -19.94
N LEU A 25 8.18 45.55 -20.35
CA LEU A 25 8.20 46.45 -21.50
C LEU A 25 8.04 45.70 -22.82
N LYS A 26 8.49 44.43 -22.88
CA LYS A 26 8.39 43.58 -24.08
C LYS A 26 6.96 43.15 -24.41
N VAL A 27 6.06 43.19 -23.42
CA VAL A 27 4.64 42.80 -23.55
C VAL A 27 3.69 43.98 -23.33
N ARG A 28 4.19 45.21 -23.53
CA ARG A 28 3.43 46.45 -23.26
C ARG A 28 2.14 46.52 -24.08
N LYS A 29 2.23 46.15 -25.35
CA LYS A 29 1.13 46.23 -26.31
C LYS A 29 -0.01 45.26 -25.94
N GLU A 30 0.31 44.01 -25.59
CA GLU A 30 -0.71 43.03 -25.18
C GLU A 30 -1.38 43.44 -23.86
N LEU A 31 -0.63 44.03 -22.92
CA LEU A 31 -1.17 44.47 -21.64
C LEU A 31 -2.04 45.73 -21.76
N GLU A 32 -1.77 46.61 -22.74
CA GLU A 32 -2.61 47.76 -23.05
C GLU A 32 -3.94 47.35 -23.71
N GLU A 33 -3.91 46.33 -24.59
CA GLU A 33 -5.10 45.71 -25.19
C GLU A 33 -5.98 45.01 -24.15
N LEU A 34 -5.38 44.45 -23.10
CA LEU A 34 -6.09 43.84 -21.96
C LEU A 34 -6.58 44.86 -20.91
N GLY A 35 -6.41 46.17 -21.15
CA GLY A 35 -6.88 47.23 -20.26
C GLY A 35 -6.05 47.41 -18.98
N ILE A 36 -4.88 46.77 -18.87
CA ILE A 36 -4.03 46.75 -17.67
C ILE A 36 -3.04 47.94 -17.68
N LYS A 37 -3.58 49.16 -17.79
CA LYS A 37 -2.76 50.39 -17.95
C LYS A 37 -2.11 50.89 -16.65
N ALA A 38 -2.65 50.50 -15.49
CA ALA A 38 -2.20 51.00 -14.17
C ALA A 38 -0.78 50.54 -13.78
N ILE A 39 -0.32 49.41 -14.32
CA ILE A 39 1.01 48.85 -14.03
C ILE A 39 2.12 49.70 -14.66
N PHE A 40 1.89 50.30 -15.83
CA PHE A 40 2.89 51.11 -16.54
C PHE A 40 3.20 52.45 -15.85
N LYS A 41 2.19 53.14 -15.31
CA LYS A 41 2.40 54.35 -14.50
C LYS A 41 3.26 54.08 -13.26
N ARG A 42 3.15 52.89 -12.68
CA ARG A 42 3.94 52.48 -11.51
C ARG A 42 5.37 52.11 -11.90
N LEU A 43 5.56 51.51 -13.07
CA LEU A 43 6.88 51.14 -13.61
C LEU A 43 7.70 52.36 -14.04
N GLU A 44 7.10 53.33 -14.73
CA GLU A 44 7.78 54.57 -15.14
C GLU A 44 8.25 55.40 -13.93
N ARG A 45 7.54 55.31 -12.79
CA ARG A 45 7.96 55.94 -11.53
C ARG A 45 9.18 55.26 -10.93
N LEU A 46 9.20 53.92 -10.91
CA LEU A 46 10.29 53.11 -10.35
C LEU A 46 11.58 53.21 -11.18
N GLU A 47 11.49 53.40 -12.49
CA GLU A 47 12.67 53.59 -13.35
C GLU A 47 13.30 54.99 -13.19
N LYS A 48 12.48 56.03 -12.94
CA LYS A 48 12.99 57.37 -12.58
C LYS A 48 13.70 57.38 -11.22
N GLU A 49 13.19 56.62 -10.25
CA GLU A 49 13.82 56.46 -8.93
C GLU A 49 15.19 55.75 -9.06
N LYS A 50 15.31 54.69 -9.89
CA LYS A 50 16.60 53.99 -10.14
C LYS A 50 17.67 54.83 -10.84
N ARG A 51 17.31 55.65 -11.83
CA ARG A 51 18.28 56.52 -12.53
C ARG A 51 18.85 57.64 -11.63
N GLY A 52 18.20 57.95 -10.52
CA GLY A 52 18.71 58.89 -9.52
C GLY A 52 19.83 58.30 -8.64
N GLU A 53 19.82 56.99 -8.41
CA GLU A 53 20.75 56.30 -7.51
C GLU A 53 22.08 55.89 -8.19
N GLU A 54 22.10 55.67 -9.51
CA GLU A 54 23.30 55.21 -10.24
C GLU A 54 24.39 56.29 -10.50
N LYS A 55 24.18 57.55 -10.09
CA LYS A 55 25.19 58.62 -10.25
C LYS A 55 26.24 58.72 -9.13
N GLY A 56 26.15 57.90 -8.08
CA GLY A 56 27.08 57.95 -6.94
C GLY A 56 27.81 56.63 -6.69
N GLY A 57 28.99 56.44 -7.30
CA GLY A 57 29.90 55.34 -6.92
C GLY A 57 30.87 54.92 -8.02
N LYS A 58 32.08 55.48 -7.98
CA LYS A 58 33.20 55.22 -8.90
C LYS A 58 34.22 54.24 -8.28
N GLU A 59 34.83 53.46 -9.18
CA GLU A 59 36.24 53.01 -9.22
C GLU A 59 36.82 52.08 -8.13
N SER A 60 37.19 50.85 -8.52
CA SER A 60 38.60 50.38 -8.51
C SER A 60 38.76 49.08 -9.32
N ARG A 61 39.92 48.95 -9.96
CA ARG A 61 40.38 47.85 -10.83
C ARG A 61 40.98 46.73 -10.00
N ASP A 62 40.91 45.49 -10.49
CA ASP A 62 42.12 44.67 -10.64
C ASP A 62 41.91 43.49 -11.61
N GLU A 63 42.91 43.34 -12.47
CA GLU A 63 43.07 42.32 -13.50
C GLU A 63 43.81 41.10 -12.90
N ASN A 64 43.26 39.89 -13.07
CA ASN A 64 44.02 38.67 -13.40
C ASN A 64 43.10 37.44 -13.37
N THR A 65 42.81 36.87 -14.54
CA THR A 65 42.17 35.55 -14.68
C THR A 65 43.11 34.64 -15.46
N PRO A 66 43.68 33.58 -14.88
CA PRO A 66 44.30 32.52 -15.65
C PRO A 66 43.20 31.62 -16.24
N GLN A 67 43.29 31.37 -17.54
CA GLN A 67 42.55 30.32 -18.23
C GLN A 67 42.79 28.96 -17.57
N GLY A 68 41.73 28.28 -17.15
CA GLY A 68 41.80 26.96 -16.54
C GLY A 68 40.53 26.13 -16.77
N ARG A 69 40.62 25.22 -17.76
CA ARG A 69 39.99 23.89 -17.89
C ARG A 69 38.49 23.75 -17.54
N GLY A 70 37.69 23.47 -18.58
CA GLY A 70 36.31 23.01 -18.46
C GLY A 70 36.21 21.68 -17.72
N GLY A 71 35.34 21.63 -16.71
CA GLY A 71 35.01 20.42 -15.96
C GLY A 71 33.94 19.58 -16.66
N GLU A 72 34.20 18.29 -16.71
CA GLU A 72 33.34 17.19 -17.16
C GLU A 72 32.04 17.13 -16.34
N ASN A 73 30.89 17.30 -16.99
CA ASN A 73 29.55 17.17 -16.38
C ASN A 73 28.71 16.09 -17.10
N GLY A 74 29.35 15.07 -17.68
CA GLY A 74 28.66 13.89 -18.23
C GLY A 74 28.86 12.68 -17.33
N ILE A 75 27.85 11.82 -17.20
CA ILE A 75 27.99 10.55 -16.47
C ILE A 75 28.97 9.56 -17.15
N GLY A 76 29.46 9.91 -18.35
CA GLY A 76 30.58 9.24 -19.02
C GLY A 76 30.22 7.85 -19.51
N ILE A 77 29.06 7.68 -20.16
CA ILE A 77 28.61 6.39 -20.69
C ILE A 77 28.71 6.33 -22.21
N GLU A 78 29.16 5.18 -22.70
CA GLU A 78 29.05 4.76 -24.09
C GLU A 78 27.86 3.80 -24.23
N VAL A 79 26.95 4.08 -25.16
CA VAL A 79 25.80 3.21 -25.44
C VAL A 79 25.97 2.53 -26.79
N GLU A 80 26.08 1.20 -26.78
CA GLU A 80 26.11 0.39 -28.00
C GLU A 80 24.67 0.14 -28.49
N ILE A 81 24.36 0.53 -29.74
CA ILE A 81 23.08 0.23 -30.38
C ILE A 81 23.17 -1.17 -31.01
N VAL A 82 22.33 -2.09 -30.53
CA VAL A 82 22.38 -3.50 -30.90
C VAL A 82 21.21 -3.84 -31.83
N THR A 83 21.47 -3.95 -33.13
CA THR A 83 20.46 -4.32 -34.14
C THR A 83 20.56 -5.79 -34.55
N SER A 84 21.72 -6.43 -34.36
CA SER A 84 21.97 -7.82 -34.77
C SER A 84 21.68 -8.83 -33.65
N PRO A 85 20.81 -9.84 -33.86
CA PRO A 85 20.61 -10.93 -32.90
C PRO A 85 21.89 -11.61 -32.46
N ARG A 86 22.82 -11.87 -33.39
CA ARG A 86 24.11 -12.50 -33.08
C ARG A 86 24.93 -11.67 -32.10
N ARG A 87 24.92 -10.33 -32.24
CA ARG A 87 25.59 -9.45 -31.29
C ARG A 87 24.89 -9.46 -29.94
N GLY A 88 23.55 -9.39 -29.93
CA GLY A 88 22.75 -9.49 -28.70
C GLY A 88 23.10 -10.74 -27.89
N TRP A 89 23.01 -11.93 -28.49
CA TRP A 89 23.34 -13.18 -27.79
C TRP A 89 24.79 -13.25 -27.29
N ARG A 90 25.76 -12.66 -28.01
CA ARG A 90 27.15 -12.54 -27.52
C ARG A 90 27.27 -11.64 -26.29
N ILE A 91 26.48 -10.57 -26.19
CA ILE A 91 26.49 -9.70 -25.01
C ILE A 91 26.13 -10.50 -23.75
N LEU A 92 25.21 -11.46 -23.83
CA LEU A 92 24.90 -12.33 -22.68
C LEU A 92 26.08 -13.21 -22.25
N GLU A 93 26.96 -13.61 -23.18
CA GLU A 93 28.18 -14.37 -22.88
C GLU A 93 29.25 -13.48 -22.23
N GLU A 94 29.20 -12.16 -22.41
CA GLU A 94 30.10 -11.19 -21.79
C GLU A 94 29.74 -10.90 -20.33
N ILE A 95 28.49 -11.16 -19.92
CA ILE A 95 28.04 -10.89 -18.55
C ILE A 95 28.70 -11.87 -17.57
N PRO A 96 29.46 -11.39 -16.56
CA PRO A 96 30.10 -12.27 -15.59
C PRO A 96 29.06 -13.11 -14.82
N PRO A 97 29.41 -14.35 -14.42
CA PRO A 97 28.49 -15.17 -13.62
C PRO A 97 28.04 -14.46 -12.35
N LYS A 98 26.72 -14.38 -12.14
CA LYS A 98 26.05 -13.71 -11.00
C LYS A 98 26.14 -12.18 -10.98
N GLU A 99 26.70 -11.56 -12.01
CA GLU A 99 26.70 -10.10 -12.13
C GLU A 99 25.26 -9.58 -12.22
N VAL A 100 24.98 -8.47 -11.56
CA VAL A 100 23.66 -7.85 -11.62
C VAL A 100 23.52 -7.06 -12.92
N VAL A 101 22.36 -7.15 -13.56
CA VAL A 101 22.10 -6.48 -14.84
C VAL A 101 21.04 -5.41 -14.63
N GLY A 102 21.43 -4.15 -14.82
CA GLY A 102 20.52 -3.02 -14.97
C GLY A 102 19.66 -3.21 -16.20
N PHE A 103 18.34 -3.16 -16.03
CA PHE A 103 17.37 -3.40 -17.08
C PHE A 103 16.29 -2.31 -17.07
N ASP A 104 15.93 -1.85 -18.26
CA ASP A 104 14.84 -0.89 -18.47
C ASP A 104 14.18 -1.12 -19.83
N ILE A 105 12.90 -0.73 -19.98
CA ILE A 105 12.17 -0.76 -21.24
C ILE A 105 11.59 0.60 -21.62
N GLU A 106 11.57 0.83 -22.93
CA GLU A 106 10.90 1.97 -23.54
C GLU A 106 9.63 1.55 -24.23
N THR A 107 8.58 2.34 -24.09
CA THR A 107 7.24 1.94 -24.53
C THR A 107 6.48 3.05 -25.22
N THR A 108 5.42 2.67 -25.95
CA THR A 108 4.56 3.64 -26.64
C THR A 108 3.60 4.40 -25.70
N ASP A 109 3.32 3.87 -24.50
CA ASP A 109 2.38 4.42 -23.53
C ASP A 109 2.59 3.83 -22.12
N LEU A 110 2.17 4.55 -21.07
CA LEU A 110 2.35 4.17 -19.66
C LEU A 110 1.35 3.13 -19.13
N GLU A 111 0.23 2.89 -19.81
CA GLU A 111 -0.81 1.96 -19.33
C GLU A 111 -0.98 0.73 -20.22
N ASN A 112 -0.99 0.92 -21.55
CA ASN A 112 -1.19 -0.15 -22.54
C ASN A 112 -0.13 -0.15 -23.67
N GLY A 113 1.03 0.46 -23.41
CA GLY A 113 2.12 0.60 -24.35
C GLY A 113 2.71 -0.71 -24.82
N GLU A 114 3.32 -0.66 -25.99
CA GLU A 114 4.09 -1.74 -26.62
C GLU A 114 5.58 -1.44 -26.50
N LEU A 115 6.40 -2.49 -26.51
CA LEU A 115 7.85 -2.36 -26.42
C LEU A 115 8.39 -1.65 -27.66
N VAL A 116 9.16 -0.57 -27.45
CA VAL A 116 9.86 0.19 -28.49
C VAL A 116 11.35 -0.13 -28.49
N GLY A 117 11.92 -0.34 -27.31
CA GLY A 117 13.28 -0.79 -27.10
C GLY A 117 13.51 -1.24 -25.66
N PHE A 118 14.63 -1.90 -25.41
CA PHE A 118 15.05 -2.26 -24.06
C PHE A 118 16.55 -2.03 -23.91
N SER A 119 16.98 -1.83 -22.66
CA SER A 119 18.33 -1.39 -22.34
C SER A 119 18.96 -2.26 -21.27
N LEU A 120 20.27 -2.48 -21.36
CA LEU A 120 21.06 -3.24 -20.40
C LEU A 120 22.30 -2.46 -19.95
N ALA A 121 22.67 -2.62 -18.69
CA ALA A 121 23.98 -2.22 -18.18
C ALA A 121 24.48 -3.22 -17.14
N PHE A 122 25.75 -3.61 -17.21
CA PHE A 122 26.37 -4.55 -16.26
C PHE A 122 27.85 -4.24 -16.00
N GLU A 123 28.39 -3.17 -16.59
CA GLU A 123 29.76 -2.71 -16.38
C GLU A 123 29.84 -1.17 -16.37
N GLU A 124 30.87 -0.63 -15.70
CA GLU A 124 31.04 0.82 -15.56
C GLU A 124 31.29 1.47 -16.93
N GLY A 125 30.63 2.60 -17.18
CA GLY A 125 30.80 3.40 -18.40
C GLY A 125 30.16 2.83 -19.66
N LYS A 126 29.42 1.71 -19.59
CA LYS A 126 28.82 1.09 -20.78
C LYS A 126 27.38 0.65 -20.58
N ALA A 127 26.57 0.87 -21.62
CA ALA A 127 25.23 0.33 -21.73
C ALA A 127 24.95 -0.18 -23.15
N PHE A 128 23.88 -0.95 -23.30
CA PHE A 128 23.45 -1.52 -24.57
C PHE A 128 21.98 -1.18 -24.78
N TYR A 129 21.63 -0.69 -25.97
CA TYR A 129 20.26 -0.39 -26.35
C TYR A 129 19.82 -1.28 -27.51
N PHE A 130 18.67 -1.92 -27.37
CA PHE A 130 18.08 -2.82 -28.35
C PHE A 130 16.80 -2.19 -28.90
N PRO A 131 16.88 -1.41 -30.01
CA PRO A 131 15.69 -0.85 -30.64
C PRO A 131 14.87 -1.98 -31.29
N VAL A 132 13.57 -2.06 -31.04
CA VAL A 132 12.70 -3.12 -31.60
C VAL A 132 11.52 -2.60 -32.42
N ALA A 133 11.02 -1.39 -32.13
CA ALA A 133 9.82 -0.85 -32.78
C ALA A 133 9.77 0.68 -32.88
N HIS A 134 10.91 1.33 -33.13
CA HIS A 134 10.93 2.72 -33.58
C HIS A 134 10.25 2.85 -34.96
N SER A 135 9.50 3.93 -35.15
CA SER A 135 8.58 4.12 -36.28
C SER A 135 8.62 5.56 -36.84
N TYR A 136 9.77 6.23 -36.80
CA TYR A 136 9.98 7.51 -37.50
C TYR A 136 10.35 7.29 -38.98
N PRO A 137 10.17 8.28 -39.87
CA PRO A 137 10.57 8.16 -41.27
C PRO A 137 12.05 7.80 -41.42
N GLU A 138 12.38 6.87 -42.33
CA GLU A 138 13.77 6.43 -42.59
C GLU A 138 14.42 5.75 -41.36
N VAL A 139 13.63 5.10 -40.50
CA VAL A 139 14.17 4.29 -39.42
C VAL A 139 15.09 3.19 -39.96
N GLY A 140 16.29 3.08 -39.36
CA GLY A 140 17.29 2.10 -39.74
C GLY A 140 16.97 0.68 -39.29
N GLU A 141 17.97 -0.21 -39.37
CA GLU A 141 17.86 -1.57 -38.86
C GLU A 141 17.57 -1.59 -37.36
N GLN A 142 16.81 -2.59 -36.93
CA GLN A 142 16.36 -2.76 -35.55
C GLN A 142 16.50 -4.23 -35.13
N PHE A 143 16.63 -4.46 -33.83
CA PHE A 143 16.62 -5.79 -33.25
C PHE A 143 15.23 -6.42 -33.47
N PRO A 144 15.13 -7.61 -34.10
CA PRO A 144 13.85 -8.25 -34.35
C PRO A 144 13.07 -8.48 -33.04
N LEU A 145 11.83 -8.01 -32.98
CA LEU A 145 10.99 -8.09 -31.76
C LEU A 145 10.85 -9.51 -31.22
N GLU A 146 10.64 -10.50 -32.09
CA GLU A 146 10.54 -11.91 -31.68
C GLU A 146 11.82 -12.43 -31.01
N GLU A 147 12.99 -12.02 -31.52
CA GLU A 147 14.28 -12.32 -30.89
C GLU A 147 14.43 -11.53 -29.58
N GLY A 148 13.96 -10.29 -29.53
CA GLY A 148 13.96 -9.47 -28.30
C GLY A 148 13.18 -10.12 -27.17
N ILE A 149 12.01 -10.71 -27.46
CA ILE A 149 11.19 -11.42 -26.48
C ILE A 149 11.91 -12.66 -25.94
N LYS A 150 12.55 -13.45 -26.83
CA LYS A 150 13.36 -14.62 -26.42
C LYS A 150 14.57 -14.20 -25.59
N PHE A 151 15.24 -13.14 -26.01
CA PHE A 151 16.39 -12.56 -25.34
C PHE A 151 16.04 -12.13 -23.92
N ILE A 152 15.00 -11.32 -23.74
CA ILE A 152 14.56 -10.84 -22.41
C ILE A 152 14.12 -12.02 -21.53
N SER A 153 13.42 -12.99 -22.09
CA SER A 153 13.02 -14.20 -21.35
C SER A 153 14.23 -14.98 -20.85
N HIS A 154 15.25 -15.16 -21.71
CA HIS A 154 16.50 -15.81 -21.31
C HIS A 154 17.25 -14.98 -20.25
N LEU A 155 17.33 -13.66 -20.43
CA LEU A 155 17.95 -12.75 -19.47
C LEU A 155 17.32 -12.89 -18.08
N PHE A 156 16.00 -12.82 -17.97
CA PHE A 156 15.28 -12.91 -16.69
C PHE A 156 15.39 -14.28 -16.01
N GLN A 157 15.63 -15.34 -16.77
CA GLN A 157 15.81 -16.69 -16.23
C GLN A 157 17.23 -16.96 -15.72
N ASN A 158 18.23 -16.30 -16.30
CA ASN A 158 19.63 -16.66 -16.09
C ASN A 158 20.44 -15.59 -15.32
N PHE A 159 19.96 -14.35 -15.25
CA PHE A 159 20.70 -13.24 -14.66
C PHE A 159 19.90 -12.52 -13.55
N PRO A 160 20.57 -12.03 -12.49
CA PRO A 160 19.93 -11.21 -11.47
C PRO A 160 19.63 -9.80 -12.00
N ILE A 161 18.35 -9.49 -12.13
CA ILE A 161 17.88 -8.23 -12.74
C ILE A 161 17.70 -7.14 -11.69
N VAL A 162 18.26 -5.96 -11.96
CA VAL A 162 18.03 -4.73 -11.20
C VAL A 162 17.39 -3.68 -12.11
N GLY A 163 16.43 -2.94 -11.58
CA GLY A 163 15.69 -1.93 -12.35
C GLY A 163 15.18 -0.80 -11.46
N HIS A 164 14.48 0.17 -12.04
CA HIS A 164 13.81 1.23 -11.30
C HIS A 164 12.31 1.13 -11.54
N ASN A 165 11.53 0.81 -10.50
CA ASN A 165 10.09 0.56 -10.65
C ASN A 165 9.77 -0.61 -11.63
N LEU A 166 10.48 -1.74 -11.47
CA LEU A 166 10.43 -2.93 -12.35
C LEU A 166 9.03 -3.53 -12.55
N LYS A 167 8.09 -3.21 -11.66
CA LYS A 167 6.69 -3.60 -11.83
C LYS A 167 6.11 -3.06 -13.14
N PHE A 168 6.51 -1.87 -13.58
CA PHE A 168 6.07 -1.33 -14.87
C PHE A 168 6.55 -2.24 -16.01
N ASP A 169 7.85 -2.51 -16.05
CA ASP A 169 8.52 -3.33 -17.05
C ASP A 169 7.91 -4.72 -17.13
N PHE A 170 7.86 -5.41 -15.99
CA PHE A 170 7.33 -6.76 -15.89
C PHE A 170 5.85 -6.83 -16.28
N LYS A 171 5.04 -5.84 -15.89
CA LYS A 171 3.63 -5.79 -16.25
C LYS A 171 3.44 -5.65 -17.75
N THR A 172 4.18 -4.74 -18.39
CA THR A 172 4.10 -4.50 -19.83
C THR A 172 4.56 -5.72 -20.62
N LEU A 173 5.73 -6.27 -20.30
CA LEU A 173 6.31 -7.43 -20.97
C LEU A 173 5.43 -8.68 -20.83
N HIS A 174 4.89 -8.94 -19.64
CA HIS A 174 4.01 -10.07 -19.42
C HIS A 174 2.68 -9.91 -20.17
N ARG A 175 2.06 -8.73 -20.09
CA ARG A 175 0.76 -8.47 -20.72
C ARG A 175 0.81 -8.56 -22.24
N LYS A 176 1.86 -8.04 -22.86
CA LYS A 176 1.99 -7.96 -24.32
C LYS A 176 2.61 -9.20 -24.94
N TYR A 177 3.57 -9.82 -24.26
CA TYR A 177 4.42 -10.86 -24.86
C TYR A 177 4.48 -12.16 -24.05
N GLY A 178 3.77 -12.25 -22.91
CA GLY A 178 3.70 -13.48 -22.11
C GLY A 178 4.99 -13.82 -21.37
N ILE A 179 5.95 -12.90 -21.27
CA ILE A 179 7.22 -13.13 -20.54
C ILE A 179 6.91 -13.41 -19.07
N GLU A 180 7.54 -14.45 -18.51
CA GLU A 180 7.35 -14.80 -17.10
C GLU A 180 7.91 -13.70 -16.18
N ILE A 181 7.15 -13.36 -15.14
CA ILE A 181 7.55 -12.32 -14.18
C ILE A 181 8.52 -12.93 -13.16
N PRO A 182 9.80 -12.50 -13.11
CA PRO A 182 10.77 -13.01 -12.14
C PRO A 182 10.59 -12.33 -10.78
N VAL A 183 11.24 -12.87 -9.75
CA VAL A 183 11.54 -12.08 -8.55
C VAL A 183 12.82 -11.31 -8.89
N PRO A 184 12.82 -9.96 -8.83
CA PRO A 184 13.99 -9.19 -9.19
C PRO A 184 15.11 -9.34 -8.15
N ALA A 185 16.35 -9.10 -8.55
CA ALA A 185 17.49 -8.98 -7.64
C ALA A 185 17.53 -7.61 -6.95
N GLY A 186 16.94 -6.58 -7.59
CA GLY A 186 16.87 -5.23 -7.04
C GLY A 186 15.85 -4.33 -7.73
N ASP A 187 15.19 -3.48 -6.95
CA ASP A 187 14.48 -2.31 -7.45
C ASP A 187 15.02 -1.07 -6.73
N THR A 188 15.65 -0.15 -7.46
CA THR A 188 16.32 1.01 -6.87
C THR A 188 15.35 2.01 -6.24
N MET A 189 14.10 2.08 -6.72
CA MET A 189 13.05 2.88 -6.08
C MET A 189 12.74 2.32 -4.69
N VAL A 190 12.68 0.99 -4.55
CA VAL A 190 12.46 0.32 -3.26
C VAL A 190 13.68 0.45 -2.34
N LEU A 191 14.91 0.35 -2.87
CA LEU A 191 16.13 0.60 -2.10
C LEU A 191 16.19 2.02 -1.53
N GLY A 192 15.96 3.03 -2.38
CA GLY A 192 15.94 4.43 -1.97
C GLY A 192 14.91 4.66 -0.87
N TRP A 193 13.73 4.07 -1.02
CA TRP A 193 12.66 4.16 -0.03
C TRP A 193 12.97 3.44 1.29
N LEU A 194 13.67 2.29 1.26
CA LEU A 194 14.10 1.60 2.48
C LEU A 194 15.13 2.41 3.27
N LEU A 195 16.04 3.09 2.57
CA LEU A 195 17.07 3.93 3.18
C LEU A 195 16.52 5.23 3.74
N GLU A 196 15.59 5.86 3.01
CA GLU A 196 15.00 7.15 3.39
C GLU A 196 13.53 7.17 2.96
N PRO A 197 12.58 6.73 3.79
CA PRO A 197 11.20 6.52 3.35
C PRO A 197 10.43 7.82 3.06
N GLU A 198 10.99 8.99 3.42
CA GLU A 198 10.47 10.30 3.12
C GLU A 198 10.83 10.80 1.70
N GLY A 199 9.97 11.65 1.13
CA GLY A 199 10.25 12.33 -0.15
C GLY A 199 9.97 11.51 -1.41
N SER A 200 10.49 12.00 -2.53
CA SER A 200 10.39 11.34 -3.84
C SER A 200 11.48 10.30 -4.01
N HIS A 201 11.12 9.18 -4.63
CA HIS A 201 12.02 8.07 -4.97
C HIS A 201 12.12 7.86 -6.48
N SER A 202 11.89 8.90 -7.28
CA SER A 202 12.11 8.85 -8.72
C SER A 202 13.59 8.66 -9.05
N LEU A 203 13.89 8.10 -10.22
CA LEU A 203 15.25 7.93 -10.71
C LEU A 203 16.01 9.27 -10.67
N GLU A 204 15.42 10.35 -11.20
CA GLU A 204 15.97 11.72 -11.10
C GLU A 204 16.35 12.12 -9.67
N THR A 205 15.48 11.85 -8.69
CA THR A 205 15.73 12.25 -7.30
C THR A 205 16.88 11.45 -6.69
N LEU A 206 16.92 10.13 -6.95
CA LEU A 206 17.96 9.26 -6.42
C LEU A 206 19.31 9.52 -7.10
N SER A 207 19.34 9.71 -8.41
CA SER A 207 20.53 10.07 -9.17
C SER A 207 21.13 11.38 -8.68
N GLN A 208 20.30 12.41 -8.48
CA GLN A 208 20.79 13.69 -7.99
C GLN A 208 21.33 13.56 -6.55
N ARG A 209 20.64 12.79 -5.69
CA ARG A 209 21.02 12.64 -4.28
C ARG A 209 22.30 11.82 -4.10
N TYR A 210 22.45 10.75 -4.86
CA TYR A 210 23.49 9.74 -4.60
C TYR A 210 24.62 9.73 -5.62
N LEU A 211 24.38 10.22 -6.84
CA LEU A 211 25.37 10.26 -7.92
C LEU A 211 25.74 11.71 -8.32
N ASN A 212 25.09 12.71 -7.73
CA ASN A 212 25.22 14.13 -8.12
C ASN A 212 24.99 14.34 -9.62
N TYR A 213 24.03 13.59 -10.19
CA TYR A 213 23.73 13.58 -11.61
C TYR A 213 22.24 13.79 -11.85
N THR A 214 21.88 14.64 -12.81
CA THR A 214 20.50 14.83 -13.26
C THR A 214 20.30 14.06 -14.58
N PRO A 215 19.52 12.98 -14.59
CA PRO A 215 19.20 12.24 -15.80
C PRO A 215 18.43 13.09 -16.81
N THR A 216 18.51 12.70 -18.07
CA THR A 216 17.74 13.30 -19.15
C THR A 216 16.24 13.12 -18.89
N LYS A 217 15.44 14.15 -19.12
CA LYS A 217 13.99 14.06 -18.86
C LYS A 217 13.26 13.53 -20.07
N PHE A 218 12.35 12.58 -19.87
CA PHE A 218 11.45 12.08 -20.91
C PHE A 218 10.79 13.21 -21.75
N THR A 219 10.36 14.30 -21.10
CA THR A 219 9.72 15.45 -21.77
C THR A 219 10.65 16.26 -22.69
N GLN A 220 11.97 16.07 -22.58
CA GLN A 220 12.95 16.67 -23.50
C GLN A 220 13.06 15.86 -24.79
N LEU A 221 12.76 14.56 -24.76
CA LEU A 221 12.82 13.67 -25.93
C LEU A 221 11.46 13.51 -26.60
N VAL A 222 10.42 13.22 -25.82
CA VAL A 222 9.08 12.91 -26.33
C VAL A 222 8.18 14.11 -26.16
N LYS A 223 7.69 14.64 -27.29
CA LYS A 223 6.74 15.74 -27.29
C LYS A 223 5.41 15.30 -26.67
N LYS A 224 4.71 16.25 -26.06
CA LYS A 224 3.41 15.97 -25.43
C LYS A 224 2.43 15.36 -26.44
N GLY A 225 1.96 14.14 -26.16
CA GLY A 225 1.02 13.41 -27.02
C GLY A 225 1.68 12.54 -28.11
N GLU A 226 3.01 12.54 -28.19
CA GLU A 226 3.76 11.60 -29.03
C GLU A 226 4.22 10.37 -28.21
N SER A 227 4.63 9.33 -28.93
CA SER A 227 5.13 8.07 -28.38
C SER A 227 6.65 8.00 -28.52
N PHE A 228 7.32 7.27 -27.63
CA PHE A 228 8.77 7.01 -27.72
C PHE A 228 9.17 6.37 -29.06
N ALA A 229 8.26 5.66 -29.73
CA ALA A 229 8.48 5.12 -31.08
C ALA A 229 8.84 6.19 -32.13
N ARG A 230 8.53 7.47 -31.89
CA ARG A 230 8.88 8.59 -32.79
C ARG A 230 10.27 9.18 -32.52
N VAL A 231 10.94 8.78 -31.45
CA VAL A 231 12.29 9.24 -31.10
C VAL A 231 13.31 8.55 -32.02
N LYS A 232 14.35 9.27 -32.45
CA LYS A 232 15.45 8.69 -33.24
C LYS A 232 16.20 7.63 -32.40
N ILE A 233 16.63 6.53 -33.02
CA ILE A 233 17.27 5.42 -32.29
C ILE A 233 18.47 5.91 -31.47
N GLU A 234 19.28 6.84 -31.98
CA GLU A 234 20.46 7.34 -31.28
C GLU A 234 20.09 8.11 -30.01
N GLN A 235 19.02 8.90 -30.06
CA GLN A 235 18.51 9.63 -28.91
C GLN A 235 17.84 8.68 -27.90
N GLY A 236 17.08 7.72 -28.41
CA GLY A 236 16.45 6.68 -27.59
C GLY A 236 17.50 5.80 -26.89
N ALA A 237 18.59 5.48 -27.57
CA ALA A 237 19.70 4.73 -27.02
C ALA A 237 20.40 5.48 -25.89
N GLN A 238 20.70 6.77 -26.08
CA GLN A 238 21.29 7.58 -25.01
C GLN A 238 20.37 7.64 -23.79
N TYR A 239 19.07 7.84 -23.97
CA TYR A 239 18.10 7.89 -22.88
C TYR A 239 17.93 6.54 -22.16
N GLY A 240 17.58 5.48 -22.90
CA GLY A 240 17.33 4.17 -22.30
C GLY A 240 18.61 3.53 -21.74
N GLY A 241 19.74 3.71 -22.43
CA GLY A 241 21.04 3.26 -21.96
C GLY A 241 21.47 3.99 -20.68
N GLU A 242 21.20 5.30 -20.58
CA GLU A 242 21.39 6.09 -19.37
C GLU A 242 20.54 5.55 -18.21
N ASP A 243 19.24 5.31 -18.42
CA ASP A 243 18.34 4.83 -17.36
C ASP A 243 18.75 3.45 -16.83
N ALA A 244 19.11 2.51 -17.71
CA ALA A 244 19.63 1.19 -17.31
C ALA A 244 20.96 1.30 -16.55
N TYR A 245 21.89 2.14 -17.01
CA TYR A 245 23.19 2.35 -16.38
C TYR A 245 23.09 3.01 -15.01
N ILE A 246 22.34 4.10 -14.91
CA ILE A 246 22.12 4.82 -13.66
C ILE A 246 21.50 3.89 -12.64
N THR A 247 20.55 3.07 -13.07
CA THR A 247 19.89 2.09 -12.20
C THR A 247 20.86 1.04 -11.69
N TRP A 248 21.71 0.49 -12.56
CA TRP A 248 22.79 -0.43 -12.15
C TRP A 248 23.74 0.25 -11.14
N LYS A 249 24.21 1.47 -11.45
CA LYS A 249 25.10 2.25 -10.58
C LYS A 249 24.48 2.61 -9.24
N LEU A 250 23.19 2.98 -9.23
CA LEU A 250 22.41 3.22 -8.01
C LEU A 250 22.28 1.95 -7.18
N TYR A 251 22.05 0.79 -7.79
CA TYR A 251 22.00 -0.48 -7.05
C TYR A 251 23.31 -0.73 -6.28
N HIS A 252 24.46 -0.64 -6.96
CA HIS A 252 25.78 -0.79 -6.33
C HIS A 252 26.06 0.28 -5.27
N THR A 253 25.47 1.47 -5.40
CA THR A 253 25.62 2.56 -4.42
C THR A 253 24.72 2.39 -3.19
N LEU A 254 23.47 1.97 -3.39
CA LEU A 254 22.44 1.95 -2.36
C LEU A 254 22.39 0.64 -1.59
N PHE A 255 22.52 -0.51 -2.26
CA PHE A 255 22.41 -1.81 -1.61
C PHE A 255 23.40 -1.99 -0.44
N PRO A 256 24.70 -1.62 -0.56
CA PRO A 256 25.64 -1.72 0.57
C PRO A 256 25.32 -0.81 1.77
N LYS A 257 24.45 0.19 1.59
CA LYS A 257 24.04 1.12 2.68
C LYS A 257 22.92 0.55 3.56
N LEU A 258 22.29 -0.56 3.16
CA LEU A 258 21.27 -1.21 3.99
C LEU A 258 21.90 -1.75 5.29
N TRP A 259 21.24 -1.53 6.42
CA TRP A 259 21.69 -2.10 7.70
C TRP A 259 21.30 -3.58 7.82
N LYS A 260 22.07 -4.34 8.60
CA LYS A 260 21.89 -5.79 8.77
C LYS A 260 20.45 -6.22 9.09
N GLY A 261 19.73 -5.42 9.88
CA GLY A 261 18.35 -5.71 10.28
C GLY A 261 17.35 -5.72 9.11
N VAL A 262 17.47 -4.77 8.17
CA VAL A 262 16.50 -4.61 7.07
C VAL A 262 16.79 -5.52 5.86
N LEU A 263 17.97 -6.12 5.78
CA LEU A 263 18.31 -7.07 4.70
C LEU A 263 17.30 -8.22 4.61
N TRP A 264 16.78 -8.69 5.75
CA TRP A 264 15.75 -9.71 5.75
C TRP A 264 14.42 -9.21 5.18
N ASP A 265 14.01 -7.99 5.52
CA ASP A 265 12.79 -7.35 4.94
C ASP A 265 12.95 -7.17 3.42
N TRP A 266 14.10 -6.66 2.98
CA TRP A 266 14.46 -6.53 1.58
C TRP A 266 14.31 -7.85 0.81
N GLU A 267 15.00 -8.90 1.26
CA GLU A 267 15.03 -10.18 0.55
C GLU A 267 13.75 -11.00 0.67
N LYS A 268 13.12 -11.01 1.85
CA LYS A 268 12.01 -11.94 2.17
C LYS A 268 10.64 -11.30 2.05
N VAL A 269 10.57 -9.98 1.91
CA VAL A 269 9.32 -9.23 1.79
C VAL A 269 9.34 -8.35 0.55
N GLU A 270 10.16 -7.29 0.53
CA GLU A 270 10.01 -6.22 -0.46
C GLU A 270 10.31 -6.68 -1.91
N LEU A 271 11.36 -7.50 -2.13
CA LEU A 271 11.68 -8.03 -3.46
C LEU A 271 10.61 -9.02 -4.00
N PRO A 272 10.22 -10.09 -3.28
CA PRO A 272 9.14 -10.97 -3.71
C PRO A 272 7.81 -10.22 -3.91
N LEU A 273 7.58 -9.17 -3.13
CA LEU A 273 6.39 -8.35 -3.23
C LEU A 273 6.30 -7.61 -4.56
N VAL A 274 7.42 -7.22 -5.20
CA VAL A 274 7.40 -6.62 -6.56
C VAL A 274 6.67 -7.55 -7.53
N LYS A 275 7.09 -8.81 -7.61
CA LYS A 275 6.44 -9.84 -8.45
C LYS A 275 4.97 -10.03 -8.12
N LEU A 276 4.66 -10.17 -6.82
CA LEU A 276 3.29 -10.40 -6.37
C LEU A 276 2.37 -9.22 -6.72
N LEU A 277 2.83 -7.99 -6.51
CA LEU A 277 2.08 -6.80 -6.87
C LEU A 277 1.87 -6.72 -8.39
N THR A 278 2.88 -7.00 -9.21
CA THR A 278 2.72 -7.09 -10.68
C THR A 278 1.59 -8.06 -11.05
N GLN A 279 1.56 -9.25 -10.45
CA GLN A 279 0.53 -10.26 -10.70
C GLN A 279 -0.86 -9.81 -10.25
N MET A 280 -0.97 -9.14 -9.11
CA MET A 280 -2.23 -8.57 -8.62
C MET A 280 -2.75 -7.48 -9.56
N GLU A 281 -1.87 -6.58 -10.04
CA GLU A 281 -2.21 -5.53 -10.99
C GLU A 281 -2.66 -6.07 -12.35
N LEU A 282 -2.09 -7.20 -12.80
CA LEU A 282 -2.52 -7.90 -14.02
C LEU A 282 -3.83 -8.65 -13.84
N THR A 283 -4.16 -9.05 -12.61
CA THR A 283 -5.39 -9.80 -12.32
C THR A 283 -6.61 -8.89 -12.38
N GLY A 284 -6.52 -7.72 -11.75
CA GLY A 284 -7.62 -6.75 -11.62
C GLY A 284 -8.80 -7.26 -10.79
N ILE A 285 -9.85 -6.45 -10.66
CA ILE A 285 -11.10 -6.82 -9.99
C ILE A 285 -12.30 -6.54 -10.89
N GLN A 286 -13.28 -7.46 -10.92
CA GLN A 286 -14.49 -7.28 -11.71
C GLN A 286 -15.45 -6.28 -11.04
N VAL A 287 -16.02 -5.39 -11.85
CA VAL A 287 -17.08 -4.47 -11.47
C VAL A 287 -18.35 -4.71 -12.29
N ASP A 288 -19.48 -4.41 -11.67
CA ASP A 288 -20.83 -4.43 -12.24
C ASP A 288 -21.14 -3.05 -12.81
N LEU A 289 -20.96 -2.89 -14.12
CA LEU A 289 -21.14 -1.62 -14.83
C LEU A 289 -22.60 -1.15 -14.77
N GLU A 290 -23.56 -2.06 -14.89
CA GLU A 290 -24.98 -1.72 -14.82
C GLU A 290 -25.36 -1.20 -13.44
N TYR A 291 -24.85 -1.82 -12.38
CA TYR A 291 -25.00 -1.32 -11.02
C TYR A 291 -24.38 0.07 -10.86
N LEU A 292 -23.16 0.29 -11.36
CA LEU A 292 -22.49 1.59 -11.28
C LEU A 292 -23.26 2.71 -12.02
N GLN A 293 -23.80 2.43 -13.21
CA GLN A 293 -24.61 3.39 -13.97
C GLN A 293 -25.94 3.72 -13.25
N LYS A 294 -26.60 2.72 -12.66
CA LYS A 294 -27.78 2.96 -11.80
C LYS A 294 -27.42 3.79 -10.58
N LEU A 295 -26.27 3.51 -9.96
CA LEU A 295 -25.76 4.25 -8.80
C LEU A 295 -25.48 5.70 -9.16
N GLU A 296 -24.83 5.95 -10.29
CA GLU A 296 -24.52 7.26 -10.82
C GLU A 296 -25.78 8.12 -10.98
N LYS A 297 -26.82 7.59 -11.65
CA LYS A 297 -28.10 8.27 -11.83
C LYS A 297 -28.76 8.64 -10.51
N ARG A 298 -28.77 7.70 -9.55
CA ARG A 298 -29.32 7.93 -8.21
C ARG A 298 -28.55 9.02 -7.47
N VAL A 299 -27.22 8.95 -7.47
CA VAL A 299 -26.35 9.92 -6.78
C VAL A 299 -26.48 11.31 -7.40
N LYS A 300 -26.54 11.42 -8.73
CA LYS A 300 -26.77 12.70 -9.43
C LYS A 300 -28.10 13.33 -9.01
N LYS A 301 -29.18 12.55 -8.94
CA LYS A 301 -30.49 13.03 -8.47
C LYS A 301 -30.44 13.55 -7.03
N GLU A 302 -29.81 12.82 -6.12
CA GLU A 302 -29.64 13.24 -4.72
C GLU A 302 -28.82 14.54 -4.61
N ILE A 303 -27.74 14.67 -5.40
CA ILE A 303 -26.92 15.90 -5.43
C ILE A 303 -27.77 17.09 -5.87
N SER A 304 -28.55 16.96 -6.94
CA SER A 304 -29.42 18.04 -7.43
C SER A 304 -30.46 18.44 -6.37
N GLN A 305 -31.14 17.47 -5.76
CA GLN A 305 -32.15 17.76 -4.73
C GLN A 305 -31.55 18.46 -3.51
N ILE A 306 -30.38 18.02 -3.04
CA ILE A 306 -29.70 18.66 -1.91
C ILE A 306 -29.27 20.08 -2.29
N GLN A 307 -28.78 20.29 -3.51
CA GLN A 307 -28.37 21.59 -4.00
C GLN A 307 -29.56 22.57 -4.06
N GLU A 308 -30.69 22.16 -4.63
CA GLU A 308 -31.93 22.94 -4.66
C GLU A 308 -32.38 23.31 -3.24
N ASN A 309 -32.38 22.36 -2.31
CA ASN A 309 -32.75 22.61 -0.92
C ASN A 309 -31.81 23.62 -0.25
N ILE A 310 -30.50 23.55 -0.51
CA ILE A 310 -29.54 24.54 0.02
C ILE A 310 -29.82 25.92 -0.57
N PHE A 311 -30.05 26.03 -1.88
CA PHE A 311 -30.35 27.30 -2.53
C PHE A 311 -31.64 27.93 -2.02
N GLN A 312 -32.69 27.13 -1.80
CA GLN A 312 -33.93 27.60 -1.18
C GLN A 312 -33.72 28.12 0.24
N LEU A 313 -32.95 27.42 1.07
CA LEU A 313 -32.66 27.83 2.44
C LEU A 313 -31.79 29.09 2.53
N VAL A 314 -30.95 29.34 1.53
CA VAL A 314 -30.06 30.52 1.49
C VAL A 314 -30.70 31.69 0.74
N GLY A 315 -31.66 31.43 -0.15
CA GLY A 315 -32.35 32.42 -0.98
C GLY A 315 -31.59 32.87 -2.23
N LYS A 316 -30.49 32.18 -2.60
CA LYS A 316 -29.73 32.45 -3.84
C LYS A 316 -28.88 31.25 -4.25
N GLU A 317 -28.55 31.22 -5.54
CA GLU A 317 -27.65 30.21 -6.11
C GLU A 317 -26.18 30.59 -5.96
N PHE A 318 -25.34 29.59 -5.74
CA PHE A 318 -23.89 29.73 -5.67
C PHE A 318 -23.21 28.38 -5.89
N ASN A 319 -21.91 28.38 -6.17
CA ASN A 319 -21.13 27.16 -6.36
C ASN A 319 -20.77 26.53 -5.00
N LEU A 320 -21.45 25.43 -4.65
CA LEU A 320 -21.22 24.65 -3.42
C LEU A 320 -19.82 24.03 -3.31
N ASN A 321 -19.11 23.88 -4.43
CA ASN A 321 -17.73 23.39 -4.48
C ASN A 321 -16.69 24.51 -4.30
N SER A 322 -17.08 25.78 -4.45
CA SER A 322 -16.20 26.92 -4.25
C SER A 322 -16.05 27.24 -2.77
N THR A 323 -14.88 26.96 -2.20
CA THR A 323 -14.59 27.25 -0.80
C THR A 323 -14.75 28.74 -0.47
N LYS A 324 -14.44 29.63 -1.41
CA LYS A 324 -14.53 31.09 -1.23
C LYS A 324 -15.99 31.54 -1.18
N GLN A 325 -16.83 31.10 -2.12
CA GLN A 325 -18.25 31.45 -2.11
C GLN A 325 -18.92 30.89 -0.86
N LEU A 326 -18.63 29.63 -0.52
CA LEU A 326 -19.19 29.01 0.67
C LEU A 326 -18.77 29.73 1.97
N GLN A 327 -17.53 30.23 2.07
CA GLN A 327 -17.11 31.05 3.23
C GLN A 327 -17.96 32.32 3.35
N GLN A 328 -18.22 33.00 2.23
CA GLN A 328 -19.08 34.19 2.21
C GLN A 328 -20.50 33.87 2.65
N ILE A 329 -21.10 32.79 2.13
CA ILE A 329 -22.45 32.37 2.54
C ILE A 329 -22.49 32.04 4.03
N LEU A 330 -21.58 31.18 4.51
CA LEU A 330 -21.63 30.66 5.87
C LEU A 330 -21.34 31.74 6.92
N PHE A 331 -20.29 32.53 6.72
CA PHE A 331 -19.77 33.43 7.75
C PHE A 331 -20.11 34.91 7.51
N GLY A 332 -20.43 35.28 6.27
CA GLY A 332 -20.91 36.61 5.92
C GLY A 332 -22.44 36.65 5.99
N ASP A 333 -23.09 36.00 5.02
CA ASP A 333 -24.53 36.18 4.78
C ASP A 333 -25.38 35.54 5.89
N LEU A 334 -25.04 34.32 6.31
CA LEU A 334 -25.73 33.61 7.40
C LEU A 334 -25.17 33.95 8.80
N GLY A 335 -24.07 34.71 8.86
CA GLY A 335 -23.48 35.16 10.12
C GLY A 335 -23.01 34.05 11.08
N LEU A 336 -22.71 32.84 10.59
CA LEU A 336 -22.22 31.77 11.46
C LEU A 336 -20.85 32.13 12.06
N LYS A 337 -20.59 31.70 13.29
CA LYS A 337 -19.31 31.98 13.94
C LYS A 337 -18.20 31.08 13.35
N PRO A 338 -17.13 31.66 12.77
CA PRO A 338 -16.03 30.86 12.24
C PRO A 338 -15.22 30.20 13.36
N ILE A 339 -14.87 28.92 13.17
CA ILE A 339 -14.14 28.12 14.18
C ILE A 339 -12.63 28.13 13.93
N LYS A 340 -12.22 28.09 12.67
CA LYS A 340 -10.81 27.93 12.28
C LYS A 340 -10.49 28.79 11.07
N LYS A 341 -9.37 29.51 11.13
CA LYS A 341 -8.82 30.31 10.03
C LYS A 341 -7.59 29.60 9.44
N THR A 342 -7.48 29.62 8.12
CA THR A 342 -6.34 29.14 7.33
C THR A 342 -5.71 30.32 6.60
N LYS A 343 -4.58 30.08 5.91
CA LYS A 343 -3.93 31.08 5.04
C LYS A 343 -4.87 31.62 3.95
N THR A 344 -5.88 30.85 3.56
CA THR A 344 -6.82 31.14 2.45
C THR A 344 -8.20 31.61 2.92
N GLY A 345 -8.39 31.92 4.20
CA GLY A 345 -9.66 32.39 4.77
C GLY A 345 -10.18 31.50 5.89
N TYR A 346 -11.51 31.42 6.06
CA TYR A 346 -12.10 30.54 7.07
C TYR A 346 -12.23 29.11 6.54
N SER A 347 -11.88 28.13 7.38
CA SER A 347 -11.95 26.73 6.98
C SER A 347 -13.41 26.28 6.92
N THR A 348 -13.79 25.69 5.80
CA THR A 348 -15.08 25.02 5.63
C THR A 348 -14.88 23.51 5.51
N ASN A 349 -13.80 22.93 6.05
CA ASN A 349 -13.55 21.49 5.94
C ASN A 349 -14.57 20.65 6.74
N GLU A 350 -14.58 19.34 6.53
CA GLU A 350 -15.54 18.43 7.17
C GLU A 350 -15.50 18.53 8.71
N GLU A 351 -14.31 18.62 9.31
CA GLU A 351 -14.15 18.76 10.77
C GLU A 351 -14.80 20.04 11.31
N VAL A 352 -14.62 21.18 10.63
CA VAL A 352 -15.24 22.45 11.03
C VAL A 352 -16.75 22.43 10.81
N LEU A 353 -17.22 21.90 9.68
CA LEU A 353 -18.64 21.79 9.39
C LEU A 353 -19.35 20.89 10.41
N LYS A 354 -18.76 19.77 10.83
CA LYS A 354 -19.33 18.91 11.90
C LYS A 354 -19.47 19.66 13.22
N LYS A 355 -18.52 20.53 13.58
CA LYS A 355 -18.63 21.36 14.79
C LYS A 355 -19.74 22.43 14.66
N LEU A 356 -20.13 22.78 13.44
CA LEU A 356 -21.22 23.71 13.13
C LEU A 356 -22.53 23.00 12.76
N GLU A 357 -22.61 21.68 12.88
CA GLU A 357 -23.74 20.90 12.37
C GLU A 357 -25.09 21.35 12.93
N LYS A 358 -25.12 21.76 14.21
CA LYS A 358 -26.32 22.27 14.88
C LYS A 358 -26.56 23.77 14.69
N ALA A 359 -25.63 24.48 14.05
CA ALA A 359 -25.70 25.93 13.91
C ALA A 359 -26.64 26.39 12.80
N HIS A 360 -26.83 25.58 11.75
CA HIS A 360 -27.79 25.88 10.67
C HIS A 360 -28.22 24.62 9.90
N PRO A 361 -29.48 24.52 9.43
CA PRO A 361 -29.98 23.39 8.64
C PRO A 361 -29.21 23.07 7.35
N ILE A 362 -28.50 24.05 6.79
CA ILE A 362 -27.70 23.84 5.57
C ILE A 362 -26.43 23.02 5.83
N ILE A 363 -25.93 22.98 7.07
CA ILE A 363 -24.65 22.34 7.37
C ILE A 363 -24.73 20.81 7.19
N PRO A 364 -25.74 20.10 7.74
CA PRO A 364 -25.95 18.69 7.43
C PRO A 364 -26.14 18.44 5.93
N LEU A 365 -26.90 19.28 5.23
CA LEU A 365 -27.12 19.18 3.79
C LEU A 365 -25.82 19.34 3.00
N LEU A 366 -24.97 20.29 3.37
CA LEU A 366 -23.68 20.53 2.74
C LEU A 366 -22.69 19.38 2.98
N LEU A 367 -22.67 18.82 4.19
CA LEU A 367 -21.90 17.62 4.51
C LEU A 367 -22.34 16.44 3.63
N LYS A 368 -23.67 16.24 3.50
CA LYS A 368 -24.26 15.23 2.62
C LYS A 368 -23.89 15.48 1.15
N TYR A 369 -24.05 16.71 0.65
CA TYR A 369 -23.67 17.13 -0.71
C TYR A 369 -22.21 16.77 -1.03
N ARG A 370 -21.26 17.19 -0.18
CA ARG A 370 -19.83 16.92 -0.41
C ARG A 370 -19.50 15.44 -0.40
N ARG A 371 -20.16 14.66 0.45
CA ARG A 371 -20.02 13.20 0.49
C ARG A 371 -20.48 12.58 -0.82
N PHE A 372 -21.65 12.95 -1.33
CA PHE A 372 -22.16 12.45 -2.61
C PHE A 372 -21.35 12.91 -3.82
N THR A 373 -20.93 14.18 -3.86
CA THR A 373 -20.06 14.72 -4.91
C THR A 373 -18.71 14.00 -4.93
N LYS A 374 -18.12 13.72 -3.76
CA LYS A 374 -16.91 12.89 -3.65
C LYS A 374 -17.18 11.46 -4.11
N LEU A 375 -18.30 10.85 -3.70
CA LEU A 375 -18.69 9.51 -4.13
C LEU A 375 -18.76 9.41 -5.66
N LEU A 376 -19.40 10.41 -6.29
CA LEU A 376 -19.56 10.52 -7.73
C LEU A 376 -18.22 10.70 -8.46
N ASN A 377 -17.50 11.78 -8.12
CA ASN A 377 -16.33 12.21 -8.89
C ASN A 377 -15.06 11.40 -8.57
N THR A 378 -14.88 10.98 -7.32
CA THR A 378 -13.67 10.27 -6.89
C THR A 378 -13.77 8.76 -7.11
N TYR A 379 -14.98 8.19 -7.14
CA TYR A 379 -15.14 6.74 -7.21
C TYR A 379 -16.04 6.27 -8.34
N ILE A 380 -17.29 6.74 -8.46
CA ILE A 380 -18.24 6.22 -9.47
C ILE A 380 -17.73 6.51 -10.90
N HIS A 381 -17.44 7.76 -11.25
CA HIS A 381 -16.98 8.10 -12.61
C HIS A 381 -15.67 7.37 -12.97
N PRO A 382 -14.61 7.35 -12.12
CA PRO A 382 -13.40 6.59 -12.45
C PRO A 382 -13.65 5.09 -12.61
N LEU A 383 -14.46 4.46 -11.74
CA LEU A 383 -14.75 3.03 -11.85
C LEU A 383 -15.56 2.69 -13.12
N LEU A 384 -16.49 3.56 -13.53
CA LEU A 384 -17.17 3.42 -14.82
C LEU A 384 -16.18 3.52 -15.96
N LYS A 385 -15.37 4.59 -16.01
CA LYS A 385 -14.36 4.80 -17.05
C LYS A 385 -13.43 3.59 -17.19
N PHE A 386 -12.73 3.24 -16.11
CA PHE A 386 -11.76 2.13 -16.13
C PHE A 386 -12.44 0.79 -16.41
N GLY A 387 -13.64 0.58 -15.90
CA GLY A 387 -14.40 -0.64 -16.14
C GLY A 387 -14.85 -0.78 -17.59
N GLU A 388 -15.38 0.29 -18.21
CA GLU A 388 -15.82 0.30 -19.61
C GLU A 388 -14.65 0.08 -20.58
N GLU A 389 -13.51 0.71 -20.33
CA GLU A 389 -12.27 0.54 -21.11
C GLU A 389 -11.72 -0.90 -21.09
N ASN A 390 -12.11 -1.70 -20.10
CA ASN A 390 -11.51 -3.02 -19.83
C ASN A 390 -12.55 -4.16 -19.68
N GLY A 391 -13.71 -4.04 -20.32
CA GLY A 391 -14.73 -5.11 -20.34
C GLY A 391 -15.28 -5.48 -18.96
N GLY A 392 -15.40 -4.50 -18.06
CA GLY A 392 -15.89 -4.65 -16.70
C GLY A 392 -14.82 -5.00 -15.66
N LYS A 393 -13.53 -5.01 -16.01
CA LYS A 393 -12.44 -5.15 -15.03
C LYS A 393 -11.81 -3.80 -14.70
N VAL A 394 -11.37 -3.64 -13.46
CA VAL A 394 -10.61 -2.47 -13.02
C VAL A 394 -9.24 -2.93 -12.53
N TYR A 395 -8.19 -2.31 -13.07
CA TYR A 395 -6.81 -2.57 -12.70
C TYR A 395 -6.27 -1.37 -11.93
N THR A 396 -5.98 -1.54 -10.65
CA THR A 396 -5.34 -0.50 -9.84
C THR A 396 -3.82 -0.63 -9.92
N THR A 397 -3.09 0.45 -9.69
CA THR A 397 -1.65 0.42 -9.48
C THR A 397 -1.36 0.56 -7.99
N PHE A 398 -0.74 -0.45 -7.39
CA PHE A 398 -0.23 -0.38 -6.02
C PHE A 398 1.01 0.52 -5.97
N ILE A 399 1.28 1.19 -4.86
CA ILE A 399 2.52 1.96 -4.68
C ILE A 399 3.18 1.41 -3.41
N GLN A 400 4.28 0.71 -3.61
CA GLN A 400 5.03 0.04 -2.55
C GLN A 400 5.83 1.02 -1.70
N THR A 401 6.32 2.09 -2.32
CA THR A 401 7.19 3.13 -1.75
C THR A 401 6.44 4.42 -1.38
N GLY A 402 5.09 4.36 -1.32
CA GLY A 402 4.26 5.56 -1.27
C GLY A 402 4.03 6.14 0.13
N THR A 403 4.34 5.40 1.20
CA THR A 403 4.12 5.85 2.58
C THR A 403 5.34 5.65 3.45
N ALA A 404 5.62 6.61 4.33
CA ALA A 404 6.76 6.50 5.25
C ALA A 404 6.60 5.36 6.27
N THR A 405 5.37 4.89 6.49
CA THR A 405 5.07 3.78 7.41
C THR A 405 5.14 2.42 6.73
N GLY A 406 5.43 2.34 5.44
CA GLY A 406 5.52 1.04 4.73
C GLY A 406 4.21 0.42 4.31
N ARG A 407 3.07 1.06 4.56
CA ARG A 407 1.79 0.62 3.99
C ARG A 407 1.80 0.79 2.48
N LEU A 408 1.25 -0.20 1.78
CA LEU A 408 0.92 -0.05 0.36
C LEU A 408 -0.10 1.08 0.21
N SER A 409 0.01 1.87 -0.86
CA SER A 409 -1.08 2.72 -1.33
C SER A 409 -1.56 2.27 -2.72
N SER A 410 -2.61 2.89 -3.26
CA SER A 410 -3.12 2.55 -4.60
C SER A 410 -3.57 3.79 -5.37
N LYS A 411 -3.42 3.77 -6.70
CA LYS A 411 -3.85 4.83 -7.63
C LYS A 411 -4.46 4.25 -8.90
N ASN A 412 -5.16 5.09 -9.65
CA ASN A 412 -5.74 4.81 -10.97
C ASN A 412 -6.59 3.51 -11.06
N PRO A 413 -7.71 3.39 -10.32
CA PRO A 413 -8.21 4.24 -9.23
C PRO A 413 -7.68 3.79 -7.86
N ASN A 414 -7.85 4.62 -6.82
CA ASN A 414 -7.48 4.26 -5.45
C ASN A 414 -8.53 3.30 -4.84
N LEU A 415 -8.27 2.00 -4.94
CA LEU A 415 -9.16 0.94 -4.44
C LEU A 415 -9.03 0.68 -2.93
N GLN A 416 -7.99 1.21 -2.27
CA GLN A 416 -7.84 1.09 -0.82
C GLN A 416 -8.80 2.00 -0.05
N ASN A 417 -9.13 3.17 -0.60
CA ASN A 417 -9.91 4.20 0.10
C ASN A 417 -11.40 4.21 -0.28
N ILE A 418 -11.96 3.06 -0.68
CA ILE A 418 -13.37 2.98 -1.07
C ILE A 418 -14.26 3.02 0.18
N PRO A 419 -15.15 4.03 0.31
CA PRO A 419 -15.95 4.21 1.50
C PRO A 419 -16.97 3.09 1.66
N VAL A 420 -17.33 2.82 2.92
CA VAL A 420 -18.54 2.06 3.26
C VAL A 420 -19.61 3.09 3.59
N GLU A 421 -20.66 3.15 2.77
CA GLU A 421 -21.79 4.07 2.96
C GLU A 421 -23.06 3.26 3.16
N GLU A 422 -23.85 3.59 4.18
CA GLU A 422 -25.09 2.87 4.51
C GLU A 422 -26.18 3.11 3.45
N GLU A 423 -26.34 4.35 2.98
CA GLU A 423 -27.37 4.73 2.00
C GLU A 423 -27.07 4.21 0.58
N VAL A 424 -25.78 4.23 0.20
CA VAL A 424 -25.29 3.99 -1.17
C VAL A 424 -23.95 3.26 -1.15
N ASN A 425 -24.00 1.94 -0.96
CA ASN A 425 -22.78 1.14 -0.81
C ASN A 425 -22.12 0.81 -2.16
N ILE A 426 -21.19 1.65 -2.60
CA ILE A 426 -20.39 1.44 -3.83
C ILE A 426 -19.60 0.12 -3.84
N ARG A 427 -19.28 -0.47 -2.68
CA ARG A 427 -18.60 -1.77 -2.63
C ARG A 427 -19.46 -2.90 -3.22
N ASN A 428 -20.77 -2.69 -3.38
CA ASN A 428 -21.63 -3.65 -4.09
C ASN A 428 -21.33 -3.71 -5.59
N ALA A 429 -20.65 -2.72 -6.17
CA ALA A 429 -20.23 -2.77 -7.57
C ALA A 429 -19.19 -3.86 -7.83
N PHE A 430 -18.36 -4.20 -6.84
CA PHE A 430 -17.32 -5.21 -7.01
C PHE A 430 -17.92 -6.61 -6.87
N ILE A 431 -17.78 -7.42 -7.91
CA ILE A 431 -18.42 -8.73 -8.06
C ILE A 431 -17.38 -9.82 -8.37
N SER A 432 -17.81 -11.07 -8.30
CA SER A 432 -17.02 -12.23 -8.71
C SER A 432 -17.94 -13.37 -9.16
N ASN A 433 -17.50 -14.12 -10.17
CA ASN A 433 -18.16 -15.36 -10.56
C ASN A 433 -17.91 -16.48 -9.52
N TRP A 434 -16.78 -16.41 -8.82
CA TRP A 434 -16.43 -17.30 -7.69
C TRP A 434 -16.88 -16.70 -6.36
N ASN A 435 -16.17 -16.99 -5.26
CA ASN A 435 -16.43 -16.37 -3.97
C ASN A 435 -15.46 -15.22 -3.78
N LEU A 436 -15.97 -14.02 -3.49
CA LEU A 436 -15.14 -13.01 -2.85
C LEU A 436 -14.93 -13.42 -1.39
N VAL A 437 -13.68 -13.56 -1.01
CA VAL A 437 -13.27 -13.95 0.33
C VAL A 437 -12.30 -12.93 0.87
N SER A 438 -12.62 -12.39 2.03
CA SER A 438 -11.84 -11.40 2.75
C SER A 438 -11.22 -12.05 3.97
N LEU A 439 -9.90 -11.87 4.10
CA LEU A 439 -9.10 -12.30 5.25
C LEU A 439 -8.59 -11.05 5.95
N ASP A 440 -9.16 -10.75 7.12
CA ASP A 440 -8.98 -9.48 7.84
C ASP A 440 -8.31 -9.71 9.20
N TYR A 441 -7.15 -9.08 9.43
CA TYR A 441 -6.46 -9.19 10.72
C TYR A 441 -7.26 -8.48 11.82
N SER A 442 -7.70 -9.26 12.80
CA SER A 442 -8.49 -8.75 13.92
C SER A 442 -7.63 -7.97 14.91
N GLN A 443 -7.78 -6.64 14.87
CA GLN A 443 -7.21 -5.70 15.84
C GLN A 443 -5.68 -5.78 15.92
N ILE A 444 -5.02 -5.91 14.77
CA ILE A 444 -3.57 -6.13 14.69
C ILE A 444 -2.76 -5.08 15.44
N GLU A 445 -3.11 -3.79 15.35
CA GLU A 445 -2.39 -2.74 16.07
C GLU A 445 -2.47 -2.88 17.60
N LEU A 446 -3.63 -3.30 18.13
CA LEU A 446 -3.77 -3.59 19.57
C LEU A 446 -2.99 -4.85 19.97
N ARG A 447 -2.85 -5.80 19.03
CA ARG A 447 -2.00 -6.97 19.26
C ARG A 447 -0.52 -6.59 19.30
N LEU A 448 -0.09 -5.68 18.43
CA LEU A 448 1.25 -5.12 18.45
C LEU A 448 1.49 -4.33 19.75
N LEU A 449 0.53 -3.55 20.21
CA LEU A 449 0.60 -2.88 21.51
C LEU A 449 0.86 -3.89 22.64
N ALA A 450 0.10 -4.97 22.71
CA ALA A 450 0.29 -6.01 23.71
C ALA A 450 1.67 -6.69 23.57
N HIS A 451 2.11 -6.95 22.34
CA HIS A 451 3.42 -7.54 22.05
C HIS A 451 4.58 -6.66 22.57
N TYR A 452 4.55 -5.36 22.27
CA TYR A 452 5.64 -4.44 22.63
C TYR A 452 5.60 -4.04 24.11
N SER A 453 4.44 -3.65 24.61
CA SER A 453 4.28 -3.25 26.02
C SER A 453 4.41 -4.43 26.99
N GLN A 454 4.06 -5.64 26.54
CA GLN A 454 3.97 -6.82 27.40
C GLN A 454 3.11 -6.58 28.63
N ASP A 455 2.08 -5.74 28.48
CA ASP A 455 1.11 -5.44 29.53
C ASP A 455 0.34 -6.72 29.90
N PRO A 456 0.40 -7.19 31.16
CA PRO A 456 -0.20 -8.46 31.55
C PRO A 456 -1.70 -8.55 31.25
N TYR A 457 -2.43 -7.45 31.36
CA TYR A 457 -3.87 -7.43 31.13
C TYR A 457 -4.20 -7.54 29.63
N LEU A 458 -3.51 -6.77 28.78
CA LEU A 458 -3.65 -6.90 27.33
C LEU A 458 -3.28 -8.31 26.85
N MET A 459 -2.16 -8.83 27.34
CA MET A 459 -1.68 -10.17 27.01
C MET A 459 -2.70 -11.24 27.37
N GLU A 460 -3.28 -11.18 28.57
CA GLU A 460 -4.27 -12.15 29.02
C GLU A 460 -5.60 -12.03 28.28
N ALA A 461 -6.05 -10.80 28.01
CA ALA A 461 -7.26 -10.56 27.24
C ALA A 461 -7.18 -11.18 25.84
N PHE A 462 -6.06 -11.02 25.14
CA PHE A 462 -5.86 -11.63 23.83
C PHE A 462 -5.69 -13.16 23.87
N LYS A 463 -5.00 -13.70 24.88
CA LYS A 463 -4.86 -15.16 25.06
C LYS A 463 -6.20 -15.84 25.31
N ARG A 464 -7.12 -15.17 26.01
CA ARG A 464 -8.49 -15.64 26.28
C ARG A 464 -9.51 -15.23 25.21
N ASP A 465 -9.07 -14.69 24.08
CA ASP A 465 -9.92 -14.20 22.98
C ASP A 465 -11.05 -13.26 23.42
N LYS A 466 -10.77 -12.42 24.41
CA LYS A 466 -11.73 -11.44 24.93
C LYS A 466 -11.81 -10.21 24.02
N ASP A 467 -12.95 -9.53 24.06
CA ASP A 467 -13.11 -8.22 23.43
C ASP A 467 -12.37 -7.14 24.23
N ILE A 468 -11.24 -6.68 23.72
CA ILE A 468 -10.39 -5.73 24.45
C ILE A 468 -11.07 -4.39 24.69
N HIS A 469 -11.96 -3.93 23.81
CA HIS A 469 -12.68 -2.68 24.01
C HIS A 469 -13.69 -2.80 25.14
N LEU A 470 -14.35 -3.95 25.25
CA LEU A 470 -15.24 -4.24 26.36
C LEU A 470 -14.45 -4.42 27.66
N GLU A 471 -13.29 -5.06 27.61
CA GLU A 471 -12.40 -5.19 28.77
C GLU A 471 -11.88 -3.82 29.25
N THR A 472 -11.52 -2.92 28.34
CA THR A 472 -11.18 -1.53 28.69
C THR A 472 -12.39 -0.82 29.30
N ALA A 473 -13.58 -0.96 28.70
CA ALA A 473 -14.80 -0.35 29.22
C ALA A 473 -15.16 -0.85 30.62
N ARG A 474 -14.93 -2.13 30.93
CA ARG A 474 -15.13 -2.71 32.27
C ARG A 474 -14.25 -2.08 33.33
N LYS A 475 -13.08 -1.58 32.95
CA LYS A 475 -12.14 -0.90 33.85
C LYS A 475 -12.49 0.58 34.03
N LEU A 476 -12.77 1.27 32.93
CA LEU A 476 -13.01 2.72 32.95
C LEU A 476 -14.45 3.10 33.31
N PHE A 477 -15.41 2.23 33.01
CA PHE A 477 -16.85 2.48 33.14
C PHE A 477 -17.57 1.24 33.72
N PRO A 478 -17.22 0.81 34.94
CA PRO A 478 -17.72 -0.44 35.52
C PRO A 478 -19.25 -0.48 35.65
N GLU A 479 -19.88 0.69 35.79
CA GLU A 479 -21.35 0.84 35.90
C GLU A 479 -22.09 0.37 34.64
N ASN A 480 -21.53 0.61 33.44
CA ASN A 480 -22.20 0.25 32.18
C ASN A 480 -21.23 -0.06 31.02
N PRO A 481 -20.42 -1.14 31.11
CA PRO A 481 -19.33 -1.38 30.17
C PRO A 481 -19.79 -1.59 28.73
N ARG A 482 -20.97 -2.17 28.53
CA ARG A 482 -21.52 -2.41 27.18
C ARG A 482 -21.89 -1.09 26.48
N LYS A 483 -22.54 -0.16 27.20
CA LYS A 483 -22.88 1.17 26.67
C LYS A 483 -21.64 1.98 26.30
N PHE A 484 -20.59 1.87 27.11
CA PHE A 484 -19.35 2.63 26.93
C PHE A 484 -18.28 1.92 26.08
N ARG A 485 -18.59 0.74 25.50
CA ARG A 485 -17.64 0.00 24.65
C ARG A 485 -17.12 0.83 23.47
N SER A 486 -17.97 1.61 22.82
CA SER A 486 -17.58 2.48 21.70
C SER A 486 -16.64 3.60 22.14
N ILE A 487 -16.89 4.20 23.31
CA ILE A 487 -16.03 5.21 23.91
C ILE A 487 -14.67 4.61 24.28
N ALA A 488 -14.65 3.43 24.91
CA ALA A 488 -13.42 2.70 25.21
C ALA A 488 -12.62 2.32 23.96
N LYS A 489 -13.30 2.02 22.84
CA LYS A 489 -12.66 1.84 21.53
C LYS A 489 -11.95 3.12 21.08
N SER A 490 -12.63 4.27 21.15
CA SER A 490 -12.02 5.57 20.81
C SER A 490 -10.84 5.91 21.71
N ILE A 491 -10.92 5.57 23.01
CA ILE A 491 -9.81 5.74 23.96
C ILE A 491 -8.62 4.85 23.58
N ASN A 492 -8.83 3.55 23.36
CA ASN A 492 -7.76 2.61 22.99
C ASN A 492 -7.00 3.11 21.75
N PHE A 493 -7.72 3.40 20.65
CA PHE A 493 -7.07 3.88 19.43
C PHE A 493 -6.48 5.28 19.60
N GLY A 494 -7.17 6.19 20.28
CA GLY A 494 -6.66 7.54 20.51
C GLY A 494 -5.36 7.55 21.30
N LEU A 495 -5.30 6.77 22.39
CA LEU A 495 -4.13 6.75 23.27
C LEU A 495 -2.92 6.05 22.67
N ILE A 496 -3.14 4.99 21.88
CA ILE A 496 -2.07 4.35 21.09
C ILE A 496 -1.39 5.35 20.17
N TYR A 497 -2.14 6.30 19.63
CA TYR A 497 -1.62 7.33 18.75
C TYR A 497 -1.22 8.64 19.45
N GLY A 498 -1.06 8.62 20.77
CA GLY A 498 -0.62 9.77 21.55
C GLY A 498 -1.63 10.92 21.59
N MET A 499 -2.93 10.63 21.49
CA MET A 499 -4.00 11.63 21.60
C MET A 499 -4.03 12.23 23.01
N GLY A 500 -3.83 13.54 23.12
CA GLY A 500 -3.95 14.26 24.39
C GLY A 500 -5.40 14.53 24.81
N ALA A 501 -5.60 14.96 26.07
CA ALA A 501 -6.91 15.17 26.67
C ALA A 501 -7.86 16.05 25.83
N LYS A 502 -7.35 17.14 25.23
CA LYS A 502 -8.14 18.03 24.37
C LYS A 502 -8.72 17.33 23.14
N LYS A 503 -7.93 16.50 22.45
CA LYS A 503 -8.41 15.82 21.24
C LYS A 503 -9.31 14.64 21.60
N LEU A 504 -9.03 13.98 22.72
CA LEU A 504 -9.91 12.94 23.25
C LEU A 504 -11.27 13.51 23.63
N SER A 505 -11.30 14.65 24.34
CA SER A 505 -12.54 15.30 24.76
C SER A 505 -13.45 15.66 23.58
N GLU A 506 -12.87 16.19 22.49
CA GLU A 506 -13.59 16.43 21.24
C GLU A 506 -14.12 15.13 20.59
N THR A 507 -13.36 14.03 20.69
CA THR A 507 -13.69 12.76 20.03
C THR A 507 -14.83 12.02 20.73
N ILE A 508 -14.88 12.06 22.06
CA ILE A 508 -15.88 11.35 22.86
C ILE A 508 -16.97 12.26 23.44
N GLY A 509 -16.89 13.58 23.20
CA GLY A 509 -17.91 14.56 23.58
C GLY A 509 -17.98 14.86 25.07
N VAL A 510 -16.84 14.92 25.77
CA VAL A 510 -16.77 15.21 27.22
C VAL A 510 -15.93 16.46 27.49
N SER A 511 -15.86 16.91 28.75
CA SER A 511 -14.99 18.04 29.11
C SER A 511 -13.49 17.64 29.03
N PRO A 512 -12.57 18.58 28.75
CA PRO A 512 -11.13 18.29 28.78
C PRO A 512 -10.63 17.74 30.13
N LYS A 513 -11.27 18.16 31.23
CA LYS A 513 -10.96 17.68 32.59
C LYS A 513 -11.35 16.21 32.77
N GLU A 514 -12.53 15.81 32.32
CA GLU A 514 -12.97 14.40 32.34
C GLU A 514 -12.13 13.54 31.40
N ALA A 515 -11.83 14.03 30.19
CA ALA A 515 -10.95 13.31 29.27
C ALA A 515 -9.57 13.05 29.91
N LYS A 516 -8.97 14.05 30.58
CA LYS A 516 -7.71 13.87 31.32
C LYS A 516 -7.83 12.78 32.38
N LYS A 517 -8.91 12.76 33.16
CA LYS A 517 -9.18 11.70 34.16
C LYS A 517 -9.25 10.31 33.52
N PHE A 518 -9.91 10.15 32.37
CA PHE A 518 -9.95 8.87 31.65
C PHE A 518 -8.58 8.41 31.17
N ILE A 519 -7.74 9.34 30.70
CA ILE A 519 -6.36 9.02 30.29
C ILE A 519 -5.53 8.55 31.49
N GLU A 520 -5.63 9.24 32.62
CA GLU A 520 -4.93 8.88 33.85
C GLU A 520 -5.37 7.50 34.38
N GLU A 521 -6.67 7.23 34.39
CA GLU A 521 -7.23 5.93 34.80
C GLU A 521 -6.78 4.81 33.85
N TYR A 522 -6.80 5.08 32.54
CA TYR A 522 -6.31 4.13 31.54
C TYR A 522 -4.86 3.75 31.82
N PHE A 523 -3.94 4.71 31.93
CA PHE A 523 -2.54 4.40 32.17
C PHE A 523 -2.26 3.85 33.58
N ARG A 524 -3.18 4.01 34.54
CA ARG A 524 -3.10 3.32 35.83
C ARG A 524 -3.36 1.82 35.68
N HIS A 525 -4.33 1.44 34.85
CA HIS A 525 -4.64 0.03 34.57
C HIS A 525 -3.69 -0.62 33.56
N PHE A 526 -3.15 0.16 32.63
CA PHE A 526 -2.24 -0.28 31.57
C PHE A 526 -0.85 0.37 31.75
N SER A 527 -0.24 0.18 32.92
CA SER A 527 0.99 0.89 33.30
C SER A 527 2.16 0.59 32.35
N ARG A 528 2.29 -0.65 31.88
CA ARG A 528 3.34 -1.04 30.93
C ARG A 528 3.19 -0.40 29.56
N VAL A 529 1.98 -0.01 29.17
CA VAL A 529 1.76 0.76 27.95
C VAL A 529 2.39 2.16 28.09
N LYS A 530 2.20 2.81 29.24
CA LYS A 530 2.81 4.13 29.51
C LYS A 530 4.34 4.05 29.49
N GLU A 531 4.90 3.02 30.14
CA GLU A 531 6.34 2.77 30.16
C GLU A 531 6.90 2.56 28.75
N PHE A 532 6.23 1.75 27.93
CA PHE A 532 6.62 1.51 26.55
C PHE A 532 6.64 2.81 25.72
N ILE A 533 5.57 3.61 25.77
CA ILE A 533 5.52 4.90 25.06
C ILE A 533 6.66 5.83 25.52
N GLY A 534 6.94 5.86 26.83
CA GLY A 534 8.07 6.61 27.38
C GLY A 534 9.42 6.17 26.80
N LYS A 535 9.66 4.86 26.71
CA LYS A 535 10.87 4.29 26.10
C LYS A 535 11.01 4.64 24.63
N VAL A 536 9.92 4.57 23.85
CA VAL A 536 9.92 4.97 22.44
C VAL A 536 10.31 6.44 22.29
N HIS A 537 9.76 7.33 23.13
CA HIS A 537 10.10 8.75 23.12
C HIS A 537 11.56 9.03 23.49
N GLU A 538 12.15 8.22 24.36
CA GLU A 538 13.56 8.32 24.73
C GLU A 538 14.46 7.80 23.59
N GLU A 539 14.16 6.61 23.08
CA GLU A 539 14.92 5.97 22.00
C GLU A 539 14.98 6.84 20.74
N VAL A 540 13.84 7.36 20.28
CA VAL A 540 13.79 8.16 19.06
C VAL A 540 14.58 9.47 19.19
N ARG A 541 14.64 10.07 20.39
CA ARG A 541 15.44 11.26 20.65
C ARG A 541 16.94 10.96 20.68
N GLN A 542 17.33 9.80 21.19
CA GLN A 542 18.73 9.38 21.27
C GLN A 542 19.28 8.96 19.91
N ARG A 543 18.50 8.22 19.12
CA ARG A 543 18.96 7.60 17.87
C ARG A 543 18.58 8.38 16.61
N GLY A 544 17.56 9.23 16.68
CA GLY A 544 16.99 9.94 15.52
C GLY A 544 16.11 9.06 14.64
N TYR A 545 15.79 7.83 15.02
CA TYR A 545 14.88 6.95 14.28
C TYR A 545 14.19 5.93 15.20
N ILE A 546 13.12 5.32 14.69
CA ILE A 546 12.50 4.11 15.25
C ILE A 546 12.61 2.95 14.27
N GLU A 547 12.45 1.72 14.75
CA GLU A 547 12.38 0.51 13.92
C GLU A 547 11.00 -0.19 14.06
N THR A 548 10.56 -0.82 12.98
CA THR A 548 9.37 -1.69 12.94
C THR A 548 9.71 -3.15 13.27
N LEU A 549 8.74 -4.07 13.15
CA LEU A 549 8.93 -5.50 13.43
C LEU A 549 10.02 -6.15 12.55
N LEU A 550 10.12 -5.71 11.30
CA LEU A 550 11.12 -6.19 10.34
C LEU A 550 12.29 -5.22 10.18
N HIS A 551 12.54 -4.40 11.21
CA HIS A 551 13.66 -3.46 11.29
C HIS A 551 13.67 -2.35 10.24
N ARG A 552 12.54 -2.05 9.58
CA ARG A 552 12.42 -0.84 8.74
C ARG A 552 12.54 0.38 9.62
N ARG A 553 13.32 1.37 9.18
CA ARG A 553 13.53 2.61 9.92
C ARG A 553 12.64 3.73 9.43
N ARG A 554 12.25 4.59 10.36
CA ARG A 554 11.72 5.92 10.07
C ARG A 554 12.53 6.95 10.83
N PHE A 555 12.99 7.98 10.12
CA PHE A 555 13.93 8.96 10.64
C PHE A 555 13.23 10.24 11.10
N PHE A 556 13.80 10.91 12.10
CA PHE A 556 13.28 12.13 12.69
C PHE A 556 14.44 13.09 13.03
N ASP A 557 14.44 14.28 12.43
CA ASP A 557 15.45 15.29 12.71
C ASP A 557 15.03 16.20 13.87
N PHE A 558 15.53 15.91 15.06
CA PHE A 558 15.25 16.72 16.25
C PHE A 558 16.08 18.01 16.36
N ASN A 559 17.13 18.19 15.55
CA ASN A 559 18.09 19.29 15.72
C ASN A 559 17.44 20.68 15.55
N ARG A 560 16.37 20.76 14.73
CA ARG A 560 15.63 22.00 14.45
C ARG A 560 14.18 21.97 14.92
N ALA A 561 13.79 20.97 15.72
CA ALA A 561 12.40 20.77 16.12
C ALA A 561 11.98 21.75 17.23
N THR A 562 11.00 22.62 16.93
CA THR A 562 10.33 23.46 17.94
C THR A 562 9.23 22.67 18.68
N GLY A 563 8.68 23.21 19.77
CA GLY A 563 7.75 22.46 20.65
C GLY A 563 6.59 21.74 19.95
N ALA A 564 5.94 22.37 18.96
CA ALA A 564 4.84 21.74 18.22
C ALA A 564 5.32 20.61 17.29
N LEU A 565 6.46 20.80 16.62
CA LEU A 565 7.07 19.81 15.73
C LEU A 565 7.63 18.63 16.53
N LEU A 566 8.29 18.90 17.65
CA LEU A 566 8.75 17.91 18.61
C LEU A 566 7.60 17.01 19.06
N ALA A 567 6.48 17.61 19.49
CA ALA A 567 5.30 16.84 19.90
C ALA A 567 4.69 16.04 18.74
N ALA A 568 4.80 16.51 17.49
CA ALA A 568 4.37 15.75 16.32
C ALA A 568 5.28 14.54 16.06
N TYR A 569 6.61 14.72 16.06
CA TYR A 569 7.57 13.64 15.89
C TYR A 569 7.43 12.54 16.93
N LEU A 570 7.23 12.89 18.20
CA LEU A 570 7.03 11.89 19.25
C LEU A 570 5.76 11.05 19.01
N ARG A 571 4.65 11.68 18.61
CA ARG A 571 3.43 10.94 18.23
C ARG A 571 3.65 10.07 17.00
N GLU A 572 4.32 10.63 16.00
CA GLU A 572 4.59 9.93 14.74
C GLU A 572 5.52 8.73 14.94
N ALA A 573 6.52 8.83 15.82
CA ALA A 573 7.41 7.73 16.18
C ALA A 573 6.61 6.53 16.73
N VAL A 574 5.73 6.78 17.71
CA VAL A 574 4.85 5.75 18.28
C VAL A 574 3.92 5.17 17.22
N ASN A 575 3.28 6.02 16.39
CA ASN A 575 2.39 5.58 15.32
C ASN A 575 3.11 4.68 14.30
N SER A 576 4.38 4.98 14.01
CA SER A 576 5.15 4.28 12.98
C SER A 576 5.48 2.85 13.40
N ILE A 577 5.72 2.61 14.70
CA ILE A 577 5.92 1.25 15.23
C ILE A 577 4.68 0.38 15.00
N PHE A 578 3.47 0.92 15.23
CA PHE A 578 2.23 0.17 15.10
C PHE A 578 1.76 0.05 13.65
N GLN A 579 1.73 1.15 12.90
CA GLN A 579 1.29 1.15 11.50
C GLN A 579 2.29 0.44 10.60
N GLY A 580 3.59 0.65 10.83
CA GLY A 580 4.66 -0.03 10.11
C GLY A 580 4.79 -1.50 10.50
N GLY A 581 4.68 -1.85 11.79
CA GLY A 581 4.59 -3.25 12.19
C GLY A 581 3.37 -3.96 11.59
N THR A 582 2.24 -3.27 11.43
CA THR A 582 1.07 -3.81 10.74
C THR A 582 1.35 -4.02 9.25
N ALA A 583 1.99 -3.05 8.59
CA ALA A 583 2.40 -3.18 7.19
C ALA A 583 3.34 -4.36 6.98
N ASP A 584 4.34 -4.51 7.84
CA ASP A 584 5.30 -5.63 7.83
C ASP A 584 4.60 -6.98 7.91
N VAL A 585 3.66 -7.15 8.88
CA VAL A 585 2.89 -8.40 9.04
C VAL A 585 2.07 -8.70 7.78
N ILE A 586 1.40 -7.70 7.20
CA ILE A 586 0.53 -7.89 6.03
C ILE A 586 1.37 -8.22 4.80
N LYS A 587 2.43 -7.45 4.51
CA LYS A 587 3.31 -7.69 3.36
C LYS A 587 3.98 -9.07 3.46
N LYS A 588 4.50 -9.42 4.64
CA LYS A 588 5.07 -10.75 4.88
C LYS A 588 4.04 -11.85 4.67
N ALA A 589 2.81 -11.66 5.14
CA ALA A 589 1.73 -12.61 4.92
C ALA A 589 1.35 -12.75 3.45
N MET A 590 1.30 -11.65 2.70
CA MET A 590 1.07 -11.67 1.24
C MET A 590 2.12 -12.51 0.51
N VAL A 591 3.39 -12.35 0.88
CA VAL A 591 4.48 -13.17 0.32
C VAL A 591 4.39 -14.62 0.79
N ASP A 592 4.08 -14.90 2.06
CA ASP A 592 3.96 -16.28 2.55
C ASP A 592 2.86 -17.06 1.84
N ILE A 593 1.69 -16.44 1.71
CA ILE A 593 0.54 -17.10 1.08
C ILE A 593 0.69 -17.25 -0.44
N SER A 594 1.48 -16.40 -1.11
CA SER A 594 1.70 -16.53 -2.55
C SER A 594 2.46 -17.80 -2.94
N HIS A 595 3.12 -18.46 -2.00
CA HIS A 595 3.78 -19.76 -2.21
C HIS A 595 2.81 -20.95 -2.17
N TYR A 596 1.57 -20.74 -1.71
CA TYR A 596 0.59 -21.81 -1.63
C TYR A 596 -0.12 -21.98 -2.98
N PRO A 597 -0.19 -23.21 -3.53
CA PRO A 597 -0.89 -23.47 -4.77
C PRO A 597 -2.41 -23.42 -4.53
N ILE A 598 -2.98 -22.22 -4.57
CA ILE A 598 -4.42 -22.01 -4.55
C ILE A 598 -4.94 -21.92 -5.99
N SER A 599 -6.20 -22.34 -6.20
CA SER A 599 -6.87 -22.16 -7.50
C SER A 599 -7.49 -20.77 -7.66
N GLY A 600 -7.61 -20.02 -6.56
CA GLY A 600 -8.04 -18.63 -6.55
C GLY A 600 -6.94 -17.60 -6.81
N ARG A 601 -7.29 -16.32 -6.63
CA ARG A 601 -6.41 -15.17 -6.86
C ARG A 601 -6.50 -14.17 -5.73
N LEU A 602 -5.37 -13.57 -5.35
CA LEU A 602 -5.34 -12.39 -4.49
C LEU A 602 -5.62 -11.17 -5.35
N LEU A 603 -6.68 -10.41 -5.02
CA LEU A 603 -7.14 -9.27 -5.81
C LEU A 603 -6.63 -7.95 -5.25
N LEU A 604 -6.88 -7.69 -3.96
CA LEU A 604 -6.64 -6.39 -3.33
C LEU A 604 -6.08 -6.56 -1.91
N GLN A 605 -5.28 -5.59 -1.51
CA GLN A 605 -4.86 -5.35 -0.14
C GLN A 605 -5.52 -4.03 0.31
N ILE A 606 -6.43 -4.08 1.29
CA ILE A 606 -7.17 -2.92 1.80
C ILE A 606 -6.98 -2.83 3.32
N HIS A 607 -6.33 -1.79 3.82
CA HIS A 607 -6.03 -1.63 5.25
C HIS A 607 -5.34 -2.87 5.85
N ASP A 608 -6.05 -3.67 6.66
CA ASP A 608 -5.53 -4.88 7.31
C ASP A 608 -6.16 -6.16 6.72
N GLU A 609 -6.82 -6.02 5.57
CA GLU A 609 -7.62 -7.01 4.87
C GLU A 609 -6.99 -7.40 3.52
N LEU A 610 -6.99 -8.71 3.24
CA LEU A 610 -6.66 -9.29 1.94
C LEU A 610 -7.93 -9.84 1.28
N LEU A 611 -8.26 -9.33 0.09
CA LEU A 611 -9.43 -9.74 -0.68
C LEU A 611 -9.03 -10.69 -1.79
N PHE A 612 -9.64 -11.87 -1.81
CA PHE A 612 -9.43 -12.93 -2.78
C PHE A 612 -10.68 -13.21 -3.59
N GLU A 613 -10.46 -13.73 -4.78
CA GLU A 613 -11.45 -14.46 -5.55
C GLU A 613 -11.10 -15.95 -5.50
N LEU A 614 -11.90 -16.74 -4.75
CA LEU A 614 -11.63 -18.16 -4.53
C LEU A 614 -12.76 -19.04 -5.09
N PRO A 615 -12.46 -20.02 -5.95
CA PRO A 615 -13.48 -20.97 -6.41
C PRO A 615 -13.90 -21.90 -5.26
N ARG A 616 -13.02 -22.16 -4.30
CA ARG A 616 -13.20 -23.12 -3.21
C ARG A 616 -12.92 -22.48 -1.85
N LEU A 617 -13.93 -22.39 -0.99
CA LEU A 617 -13.81 -21.72 0.32
C LEU A 617 -12.79 -22.35 1.27
N ARG A 618 -12.54 -23.65 1.15
CA ARG A 618 -11.51 -24.36 1.95
C ARG A 618 -10.10 -23.80 1.79
N GLU A 619 -9.77 -23.18 0.65
CA GLU A 619 -8.48 -22.52 0.45
C GLU A 619 -8.29 -21.36 1.43
N ALA A 620 -9.37 -20.66 1.79
CA ALA A 620 -9.34 -19.57 2.77
C ALA A 620 -8.86 -20.01 4.16
N VAL A 621 -9.04 -21.28 4.54
CA VAL A 621 -8.53 -21.83 5.80
C VAL A 621 -7.02 -21.90 5.80
N ILE A 622 -6.44 -22.43 4.71
CA ILE A 622 -5.00 -22.59 4.57
C ILE A 622 -4.35 -21.21 4.60
N LEU A 623 -4.91 -20.26 3.84
CA LEU A 623 -4.46 -18.87 3.81
C LEU A 623 -4.55 -18.22 5.19
N LYS A 624 -5.69 -18.36 5.90
CA LYS A 624 -5.86 -17.89 7.28
C LYS A 624 -4.79 -18.47 8.22
N MET A 625 -4.56 -19.78 8.19
CA MET A 625 -3.60 -20.43 9.08
C MET A 625 -2.17 -19.97 8.83
N GLU A 626 -1.84 -19.66 7.58
CA GLU A 626 -0.54 -19.10 7.22
C GLU A 626 -0.41 -17.64 7.68
N MET A 627 -1.41 -16.81 7.39
CA MET A 627 -1.46 -15.42 7.85
C MET A 627 -1.30 -15.32 9.37
N GLU A 628 -1.99 -16.16 10.14
CA GLU A 628 -1.90 -16.15 11.62
C GLU A 628 -0.52 -16.56 12.17
N LYS A 629 0.37 -17.13 11.34
CA LYS A 629 1.71 -17.61 11.71
C LYS A 629 2.84 -16.85 11.01
N THR A 630 2.53 -15.88 10.16
CA THR A 630 3.48 -15.15 9.30
C THR A 630 4.66 -14.55 10.09
N ILE A 631 4.38 -13.92 11.22
CA ILE A 631 5.37 -13.32 12.12
C ILE A 631 5.10 -13.82 13.54
N PRO A 632 6.11 -14.35 14.24
CA PRO A 632 5.96 -14.80 15.61
C PRO A 632 5.81 -13.60 16.54
N LEU A 633 4.60 -13.42 17.07
CA LEU A 633 4.32 -12.45 18.13
C LEU A 633 4.15 -13.15 19.48
N ARG A 634 4.27 -12.38 20.57
CA ARG A 634 4.04 -12.87 21.94
C ARG A 634 2.58 -13.26 22.21
N ILE A 635 1.67 -12.78 21.35
CA ILE A 635 0.27 -13.17 21.31
C ILE A 635 -0.08 -13.61 19.89
N PRO A 636 -1.00 -14.58 19.72
CA PRO A 636 -1.35 -15.06 18.40
C PRO A 636 -1.98 -13.95 17.57
N LEU A 637 -1.59 -13.86 16.30
CA LEU A 637 -2.37 -13.12 15.31
C LEU A 637 -3.70 -13.84 15.10
N LYS A 638 -4.75 -13.08 14.77
CA LYS A 638 -6.07 -13.63 14.47
C LYS A 638 -6.60 -13.04 13.19
N VAL A 639 -7.08 -13.89 12.29
CA VAL A 639 -7.64 -13.50 10.99
C VAL A 639 -9.11 -13.91 10.93
N GLU A 640 -9.97 -13.00 10.53
CA GLU A 640 -11.38 -13.28 10.29
C GLU A 640 -11.64 -13.53 8.81
N ILE A 641 -12.41 -14.59 8.52
CA ILE A 641 -12.86 -14.90 7.16
C ILE A 641 -14.24 -14.29 6.96
N LYS A 642 -14.40 -13.47 5.92
CA LYS A 642 -15.70 -13.00 5.42
C LYS A 642 -15.88 -13.46 3.98
N ARG A 643 -17.10 -13.83 3.59
CA ARG A 643 -17.42 -14.28 2.21
C ARG A 643 -18.65 -13.59 1.64
N GLY A 644 -18.72 -13.52 0.31
CA GLY A 644 -19.87 -13.01 -0.43
C GLY A 644 -19.66 -13.08 -1.94
N LYS A 645 -20.70 -12.72 -2.69
CA LYS A 645 -20.63 -12.54 -4.15
C LYS A 645 -20.31 -11.11 -4.56
N ARG A 646 -20.55 -10.16 -3.66
CA ARG A 646 -20.20 -8.75 -3.78
C ARG A 646 -19.33 -8.36 -2.61
N TRP A 647 -18.41 -7.42 -2.81
CA TRP A 647 -17.57 -6.94 -1.71
C TRP A 647 -18.41 -6.22 -0.63
N GLY A 648 -19.41 -5.43 -1.04
CA GLY A 648 -20.32 -4.76 -0.09
C GLY A 648 -21.21 -5.69 0.73
N SER A 649 -21.38 -6.95 0.30
CA SER A 649 -22.24 -7.94 0.97
C SER A 649 -21.46 -9.03 1.72
N LEU A 650 -20.15 -8.87 1.90
CA LEU A 650 -19.36 -9.82 2.67
C LEU A 650 -19.95 -10.03 4.08
N ARG A 651 -20.03 -11.28 4.50
CA ARG A 651 -20.49 -11.70 5.84
C ARG A 651 -19.46 -12.60 6.49
N LYS A 652 -19.31 -12.45 7.81
CA LYS A 652 -18.41 -13.29 8.60
C LYS A 652 -18.79 -14.75 8.44
N LEU A 653 -17.81 -15.59 8.14
CA LEU A 653 -18.00 -17.02 8.02
C LEU A 653 -17.93 -17.62 9.42
N HIS A 654 -19.08 -17.99 9.99
CA HIS A 654 -19.15 -18.49 11.35
C HIS A 654 -18.67 -19.94 11.50
N ARG A 655 -18.85 -20.79 10.47
CA ARG A 655 -18.37 -22.19 10.45
C ARG A 655 -18.06 -22.63 9.02
N LEU A 656 -17.01 -23.43 8.89
CA LEU A 656 -16.73 -24.24 7.71
C LEU A 656 -17.15 -25.68 7.98
N SER A 657 -17.45 -26.44 6.93
CA SER A 657 -17.79 -27.84 7.10
C SER A 657 -16.59 -28.66 7.60
N PRO A 658 -16.81 -29.72 8.38
CA PRO A 658 -15.74 -30.63 8.82
C PRO A 658 -14.91 -31.22 7.65
N TRP A 659 -15.53 -31.43 6.49
CA TRP A 659 -14.85 -31.85 5.25
C TRP A 659 -13.87 -30.80 4.74
N GLU A 660 -14.27 -29.53 4.70
CA GLU A 660 -13.41 -28.43 4.26
C GLU A 660 -12.23 -28.25 5.22
N LEU A 661 -12.46 -28.42 6.52
CA LEU A 661 -11.41 -28.39 7.54
C LEU A 661 -10.44 -29.56 7.38
N GLY A 662 -10.93 -30.81 7.31
CA GLY A 662 -10.09 -32.00 7.14
C GLY A 662 -9.24 -31.97 5.87
N TRP A 663 -9.81 -31.48 4.75
CA TRP A 663 -9.05 -31.27 3.51
C TRP A 663 -7.95 -30.22 3.69
N ALA A 664 -8.26 -29.07 4.33
CA ALA A 664 -7.30 -28.00 4.56
C ALA A 664 -6.14 -28.47 5.45
N PHE A 665 -6.39 -29.25 6.51
CA PHE A 665 -5.36 -29.81 7.38
C PHE A 665 -4.41 -30.76 6.63
N ARG A 666 -4.95 -31.67 5.81
CA ARG A 666 -4.14 -32.60 5.00
C ARG A 666 -3.21 -31.84 4.04
N HIS A 667 -3.72 -30.80 3.38
CA HIS A 667 -2.92 -30.02 2.43
C HIS A 667 -1.93 -29.07 3.13
N TYR A 668 -2.29 -28.49 4.28
CA TYR A 668 -1.38 -27.70 5.09
C TYR A 668 -0.17 -28.53 5.57
N ARG A 669 -0.40 -29.77 6.04
CA ARG A 669 0.69 -30.70 6.40
C ARG A 669 1.60 -31.03 5.21
N ASN A 670 1.00 -31.25 4.04
CA ASN A 670 1.76 -31.55 2.83
C ASN A 670 2.56 -30.33 2.34
N GLY A 671 1.98 -29.12 2.36
CA GLY A 671 2.67 -27.87 2.01
C GLY A 671 3.88 -27.58 2.90
N ARG A 672 3.84 -27.91 4.19
CA ARG A 672 5.03 -27.86 5.07
C ARG A 672 6.12 -28.87 4.68
N ARG A 673 5.75 -29.99 4.07
CA ARG A 673 6.67 -31.02 3.57
C ARG A 673 7.45 -30.55 2.34
N TRP A 674 6.89 -29.62 1.56
CA TRP A 674 7.57 -28.91 0.47
C TRP A 674 8.49 -27.78 0.97
N ARG A 675 8.25 -27.25 2.18
CA ARG A 675 9.02 -26.14 2.77
C ARG A 675 10.32 -26.54 3.50
N PHE A 676 10.57 -27.82 3.77
CA PHE A 676 11.77 -28.24 4.50
C PHE A 676 12.50 -29.40 3.82
N GLY A 677 13.61 -29.07 3.14
CA GLY A 677 14.76 -29.97 3.10
C GLY A 677 15.18 -30.32 4.54
N ARG A 678 15.60 -31.58 4.75
CA ARG A 678 15.81 -32.21 6.06
C ARG A 678 16.57 -31.30 7.05
N GLY A 679 15.94 -30.97 8.19
CA GLY A 679 16.67 -30.44 9.35
C GLY A 679 15.95 -29.36 10.15
N SER A 680 15.00 -29.73 11.01
CA SER A 680 14.64 -28.91 12.17
C SER A 680 14.11 -29.77 13.31
N GLY A 681 14.60 -29.52 14.53
CA GLY A 681 14.36 -30.34 15.73
C GLY A 681 12.89 -30.52 16.13
N ILE A 682 11.99 -29.65 15.65
CA ILE A 682 10.54 -29.72 15.88
C ILE A 682 9.94 -30.99 15.25
N ALA A 683 10.49 -31.47 14.13
CA ALA A 683 10.08 -32.73 13.54
C ALA A 683 10.38 -33.92 14.47
N ARG A 684 11.44 -33.83 15.27
CA ARG A 684 11.88 -34.88 16.22
C ARG A 684 10.97 -34.94 17.45
N ASP A 685 10.53 -33.78 17.95
CA ASP A 685 9.61 -33.69 19.10
C ASP A 685 8.19 -34.18 18.75
N ILE A 686 7.71 -33.86 17.54
CA ILE A 686 6.43 -34.37 17.02
C ILE A 686 6.52 -35.89 16.76
N PHE A 687 7.67 -36.39 16.28
CA PHE A 687 7.88 -37.83 16.09
C PHE A 687 7.96 -38.59 17.41
N GLN A 688 8.55 -38.00 18.46
CA GLN A 688 8.57 -38.58 19.81
C GLN A 688 7.18 -38.59 20.46
N LEU A 689 6.37 -37.54 20.29
CA LEU A 689 4.96 -37.53 20.70
C LEU A 689 4.15 -38.61 19.98
N HIS A 690 4.38 -38.78 18.67
CA HIS A 690 3.74 -39.82 17.86
C HIS A 690 4.13 -41.24 18.30
N ARG A 691 5.39 -41.44 18.73
CA ARG A 691 5.90 -42.72 19.23
C ARG A 691 5.39 -43.05 20.64
N LYS A 692 5.27 -42.05 21.53
CA LYS A 692 4.64 -42.20 22.86
C LYS A 692 3.15 -42.54 22.76
N ASN A 693 2.43 -41.94 21.82
CA ASN A 693 1.01 -42.22 21.59
C ASN A 693 0.75 -43.56 20.88
N ARG A 694 1.71 -44.08 20.11
CA ARG A 694 1.64 -45.47 19.57
C ARG A 694 1.68 -46.54 20.67
N HIS A 695 2.43 -46.32 21.76
CA HIS A 695 2.44 -47.30 22.87
C HIS A 695 1.16 -47.27 23.71
N ARG A 696 0.46 -46.12 23.82
CA ARG A 696 -0.88 -46.05 24.42
C ARG A 696 -1.98 -46.67 23.55
N LEU A 697 -1.76 -46.76 22.24
CA LEU A 697 -2.66 -47.43 21.28
C LEU A 697 -2.42 -48.94 21.16
N ALA A 698 -1.37 -49.48 21.78
CA ALA A 698 -1.07 -50.92 21.73
C ALA A 698 -1.83 -51.75 22.79
N THR A 699 -2.53 -51.12 23.74
CA THR A 699 -3.31 -51.81 24.79
C THR A 699 -4.80 -51.51 24.73
N GLY A 700 -5.28 -50.84 23.68
CA GLY A 700 -6.70 -50.56 23.45
C GLY A 700 -7.08 -50.95 22.05
N THR A 701 -7.73 -52.11 21.91
CA THR A 701 -8.24 -52.72 20.68
C THR A 701 -8.94 -51.69 19.76
N SER A 702 -8.32 -51.33 18.63
CA SER A 702 -9.09 -50.91 17.46
C SER A 702 -9.86 -52.12 16.93
N PRO A 703 -11.17 -52.03 16.64
CA PRO A 703 -11.91 -53.16 16.09
C PRO A 703 -11.33 -53.49 14.71
N ILE A 704 -10.90 -54.73 14.53
CA ILE A 704 -10.56 -55.31 13.24
C ILE A 704 -11.88 -55.88 12.70
N GLY A 705 -12.28 -55.50 11.49
CA GLY A 705 -13.49 -56.05 10.88
C GLY A 705 -13.28 -57.53 10.53
N GLU A 706 -14.36 -58.29 10.32
CA GLU A 706 -14.34 -59.76 10.10
C GLU A 706 -13.37 -60.24 9.01
N ASN A 707 -12.90 -59.34 8.12
CA ASN A 707 -11.97 -59.64 7.04
C ASN A 707 -10.50 -59.26 7.34
N GLY A 708 -10.12 -59.01 8.61
CA GLY A 708 -8.73 -58.75 9.00
C GLY A 708 -8.17 -57.38 8.57
N LYS A 709 -9.00 -56.48 8.03
CA LYS A 709 -8.59 -55.13 7.61
C LYS A 709 -8.91 -54.09 8.70
N PRO A 710 -8.06 -53.06 8.88
CA PRO A 710 -8.32 -51.99 9.84
C PRO A 710 -9.60 -51.24 9.46
N VAL A 711 -10.52 -51.11 10.41
CA VAL A 711 -11.81 -50.44 10.19
C VAL A 711 -11.57 -48.93 10.04
N ARG A 712 -11.86 -48.39 8.85
CA ARG A 712 -12.00 -46.94 8.67
C ARG A 712 -13.29 -46.51 9.35
N LEU A 713 -13.18 -45.65 10.37
CA LEU A 713 -14.34 -45.07 11.04
C LEU A 713 -14.96 -44.00 10.15
N VAL A 714 -15.95 -44.41 9.36
CA VAL A 714 -16.90 -43.50 8.70
C VAL A 714 -17.81 -42.94 9.80
N LYS A 715 -17.74 -41.64 10.09
CA LYS A 715 -18.59 -41.03 11.13
C LYS A 715 -19.47 -39.92 10.56
N PHE A 716 -20.74 -40.00 10.89
CA PHE A 716 -21.80 -39.10 10.46
C PHE A 716 -21.83 -37.83 11.33
N LEU A 717 -22.19 -36.68 10.74
CA LEU A 717 -22.39 -35.40 11.42
C LEU A 717 -23.73 -34.78 11.01
N ARG A 718 -24.42 -34.13 11.96
CA ARG A 718 -25.70 -33.42 11.73
C ARG A 718 -25.44 -31.92 11.55
N LEU A 719 -25.92 -31.32 10.45
CA LEU A 719 -25.88 -29.88 10.19
C LEU A 719 -27.21 -29.42 9.55
N ASP A 720 -27.77 -28.30 10.04
CA ASP A 720 -29.04 -27.70 9.57
C ASP A 720 -30.25 -28.65 9.52
N GLY A 721 -30.33 -29.57 10.48
CA GLY A 721 -31.42 -30.56 10.56
C GLY A 721 -31.24 -31.78 9.64
N ASN A 722 -30.18 -31.83 8.83
CA ASN A 722 -29.86 -32.96 7.95
C ASN A 722 -28.54 -33.64 8.34
N TRP A 723 -28.42 -34.94 8.05
CA TRP A 723 -27.22 -35.75 8.29
C TRP A 723 -26.30 -35.75 7.07
N ASP A 724 -24.99 -35.86 7.26
CA ASP A 724 -24.03 -36.17 6.18
C ASP A 724 -22.84 -37.00 6.69
N ILE A 725 -22.19 -37.73 5.77
CA ILE A 725 -21.09 -38.68 6.04
C ILE A 725 -19.73 -37.99 5.90
N VAL A 726 -18.82 -38.17 6.88
CA VAL A 726 -17.42 -37.72 6.81
C VAL A 726 -16.46 -38.87 7.14
N GLU A 727 -15.44 -39.10 6.31
CA GLU A 727 -14.27 -39.90 6.70
C GLU A 727 -13.27 -38.99 7.44
N LEU A 728 -13.13 -39.19 8.77
CA LEU A 728 -12.12 -38.51 9.59
C LEU A 728 -11.27 -39.55 10.34
N LEU A 729 -9.96 -39.31 10.43
CA LEU A 729 -9.04 -40.08 11.28
C LEU A 729 -9.21 -39.66 12.76
N THR A 730 -8.86 -40.55 13.69
CA THR A 730 -9.09 -40.36 15.14
C THR A 730 -8.34 -39.16 15.73
N ASP A 731 -7.17 -38.83 15.19
CA ASP A 731 -6.33 -37.67 15.54
C ASP A 731 -6.92 -36.34 15.03
N GLU A 732 -7.70 -36.36 13.95
CA GLU A 732 -8.42 -35.19 13.42
C GLU A 732 -9.55 -34.75 14.36
N VAL A 733 -10.14 -35.67 15.14
CA VAL A 733 -11.24 -35.38 16.08
C VAL A 733 -10.75 -34.69 17.36
N GLU A 734 -9.59 -35.08 17.89
CA GLU A 734 -8.98 -34.39 19.05
C GLU A 734 -8.52 -32.98 18.68
N THR A 735 -7.90 -32.83 17.51
CA THR A 735 -7.49 -31.53 16.97
C THR A 735 -8.67 -30.57 16.78
N LEU A 736 -9.82 -31.07 16.32
CA LEU A 736 -11.05 -30.27 16.20
C LEU A 736 -11.59 -29.81 17.55
N LYS A 737 -11.47 -30.64 18.60
CA LYS A 737 -11.86 -30.28 19.98
C LYS A 737 -10.95 -29.21 20.57
N GLU A 738 -9.63 -29.31 20.35
CA GLU A 738 -8.65 -28.29 20.77
C GLU A 738 -8.89 -26.92 20.10
N LEU A 739 -9.45 -26.93 18.87
CA LEU A 739 -9.84 -25.74 18.12
C LEU A 739 -11.25 -25.22 18.45
N GLY A 740 -11.91 -25.79 19.48
CA GLY A 740 -13.21 -25.35 19.98
C GLY A 740 -14.43 -25.91 19.22
N TYR A 741 -14.27 -26.93 18.38
CA TYR A 741 -15.37 -27.62 17.71
C TYR A 741 -15.79 -28.88 18.50
N ASN A 742 -17.10 -29.05 18.74
CA ASN A 742 -17.62 -30.20 19.49
C ASN A 742 -18.49 -31.11 18.57
N PRO A 743 -17.90 -32.12 17.91
CA PRO A 743 -18.64 -33.00 17.00
C PRO A 743 -19.60 -33.93 17.76
N LYS A 744 -20.88 -34.02 17.32
CA LYS A 744 -21.89 -34.96 17.84
C LYS A 744 -22.14 -36.10 16.85
N PHE A 745 -22.33 -37.32 17.36
CA PHE A 745 -22.58 -38.54 16.57
C PHE A 745 -24.08 -38.89 16.53
N PRO A 746 -24.62 -39.46 15.43
CA PRO A 746 -26.02 -39.91 15.38
C PRO A 746 -26.29 -41.09 16.27
N THR A 747 -27.56 -41.19 16.67
CA THR A 747 -28.14 -42.44 17.16
C THR A 747 -28.48 -43.38 15.98
N PRO A 748 -28.55 -44.70 16.20
CA PRO A 748 -28.87 -45.68 15.14
C PRO A 748 -30.20 -45.39 14.40
N ILE A 749 -31.16 -44.77 15.10
CA ILE A 749 -32.46 -44.40 14.54
C ILE A 749 -32.34 -43.23 13.54
N GLU A 750 -31.45 -42.29 13.83
CA GLU A 750 -31.21 -41.10 13.00
C GLU A 750 -30.48 -41.47 11.71
N GLU A 751 -29.56 -42.43 11.78
CA GLU A 751 -28.85 -42.98 10.63
C GLU A 751 -29.79 -43.77 9.69
N LYS A 752 -30.67 -44.60 10.25
CA LYS A 752 -31.67 -45.35 9.47
C LYS A 752 -32.65 -44.44 8.73
N ARG A 753 -33.08 -43.34 9.36
CA ARG A 753 -33.94 -42.32 8.72
C ARG A 753 -33.24 -41.60 7.57
N TYR A 754 -31.95 -41.34 7.69
CA TYR A 754 -31.17 -40.68 6.64
C TYR A 754 -31.08 -41.51 5.35
N TRP A 755 -30.75 -42.79 5.47
CA TRP A 755 -30.65 -43.70 4.31
C TRP A 755 -31.98 -43.95 3.63
N LYS A 756 -33.07 -44.05 4.41
CA LYS A 756 -34.44 -44.17 3.88
C LYS A 756 -34.83 -42.97 3.02
N LYS A 757 -34.42 -41.76 3.41
CA LYS A 757 -34.72 -40.51 2.68
C LYS A 757 -33.97 -40.39 1.34
N ARG A 758 -32.90 -41.17 1.13
CA ARG A 758 -32.08 -41.16 -0.09
C ARG A 758 -32.26 -42.40 -0.98
N GLY A 759 -33.31 -43.19 -0.73
CA GLY A 759 -33.67 -44.35 -1.58
C GLY A 759 -32.65 -45.49 -1.57
N ARG A 760 -31.70 -45.49 -0.62
CA ARG A 760 -30.68 -46.54 -0.48
C ARG A 760 -31.05 -47.44 0.70
N GLU A 761 -32.12 -48.22 0.53
CA GLU A 761 -32.54 -49.22 1.52
C GLU A 761 -31.79 -50.55 1.42
N LYS A 762 -30.95 -50.75 0.39
CA LYS A 762 -30.25 -52.03 0.18
C LYS A 762 -28.75 -51.90 0.35
N GLY A 763 -28.27 -52.45 1.46
CA GLY A 763 -26.91 -52.95 1.58
C GLY A 763 -26.03 -52.19 2.56
N LEU A 764 -26.31 -52.33 3.86
CA LEU A 764 -25.30 -52.36 4.92
C LEU A 764 -25.87 -53.23 6.03
N LYS A 765 -25.50 -54.52 6.04
CA LYS A 765 -25.52 -55.30 7.28
C LYS A 765 -24.36 -54.77 8.13
N LEU A 766 -24.67 -54.52 9.40
CA LEU A 766 -23.78 -53.98 10.44
C LEU A 766 -22.43 -54.69 10.50
#